data_AF-A0A7K4C8B3-F1
#
_entry.id   AF-A0A7K4C8B3-F1
#
_cell.length_a   1.000
_cell.length_b   1.000
_cell.length_c   1.000
_cell.angle_alpha   90.00
_cell.angle_beta   90.00
_cell.angle_gamma   90.00
#
_symmetry.space_group_name_H-M   'P 1'
#
loop_
_entity.id
_entity.type
_entity.pdbx_description
1 polymer ?
#
loop_
_entity_poly.entity_id
_entity_poly.type
_entity_poly.pdbx_seq_one_letter_code
_entity_poly.pdbx_strand_id
1 'polypeptide(L)'
;METQEYFDRLDLEIKKIYDLSKKAREKGLDPVSKVEIPLARSLAEKVVGLISTIYPQMESSGIAERILELEKEFGKLSIGVSFKIAEEIAKQKFCSFKNLIEAMDAGIRVGFAYTTLGVVSSPIEGFTGITVGKTRDNKEYITAHFSGPIRSAGTTASCVVLMLIDYLRELFGYARYDPTEEEVKRYVTENYDYHEYITNLQYLPTIEEATFLAQNIPIQIDGDPTEKVEVSNYKNLKRVNTNFIRGGMCLIFSEGLAQKAKKGLRLLNEIKKKGIKSTGWDFLEDYIKIHEKREVGKADASPTYIQDLVAGRPVFGHPSRSGAFRFRYGRSRVSGFSATSMHPATMAITDSFIAIGTQLKLEKPTKGCIVTSCDSIDGPIILLKNGSVKKIKSKEEAKKLYPETKEILYLGDILFPFGDVLNRNSLLLKSGYVEEWWKRELELKDLEFAKSIDEFSINLDKAIEISTLFNIPLHPKYIFYWTQITEDQFKSLLEWIQISNFNEKLIFPYSKKEKEIFKDGKRALELLGIEHEVTLENVVLNSEESKALLINLGIPIQNSSDLFIKLSEEQLTLFNNKELSILDRINKSSKFIIKDKAGDFIGARMGRPEKAKLRKLIGSPNMLFPIGKEGGRLRSLQSSCEVGSVNADFPLFFCEHCKKYTIYSICENCQNPTKKIFYSPHLDKEYFSLQSEENEENLQSFKNQDLQINYYLEKALENLGFSKEDLPPLIKGVRGTSSEEHSIEHLEKGILRAKFNLQVNK
;
A
#
# COMPACT_ATOMS: atom_id res chain seq x y z
N MET A 1 2.72 -10.04 -31.13
CA MET A 1 1.99 -8.75 -31.18
C MET A 1 3.01 -7.69 -30.89
N GLU A 2 3.26 -6.81 -31.85
CA GLU A 2 4.07 -5.62 -31.59
C GLU A 2 3.30 -4.74 -30.59
N THR A 3 4.01 -4.16 -29.63
CA THR A 3 3.43 -3.32 -28.57
C THR A 3 2.53 -2.21 -29.14
N GLN A 4 2.85 -1.70 -30.32
CA GLN A 4 2.07 -0.66 -30.98
C GLN A 4 0.70 -1.17 -31.45
N GLU A 5 0.64 -2.33 -32.11
CA GLU A 5 -0.64 -2.94 -32.54
C GLU A 5 -1.59 -3.18 -31.36
N TYR A 6 -1.04 -3.56 -30.20
CA TYR A 6 -1.81 -3.71 -28.96
C TYR A 6 -2.46 -2.39 -28.52
N PHE A 7 -1.69 -1.30 -28.50
CA PHE A 7 -2.19 0.02 -28.13
C PHE A 7 -3.19 0.58 -29.15
N ASP A 8 -2.94 0.38 -30.44
CA ASP A 8 -3.84 0.84 -31.50
C ASP A 8 -5.21 0.13 -31.39
N ARG A 9 -5.21 -1.18 -31.10
CA ARG A 9 -6.46 -1.92 -30.83
C ARG A 9 -7.21 -1.38 -29.62
N LEU A 10 -6.50 -1.09 -28.52
CA LEU A 10 -7.12 -0.50 -27.33
C LEU A 10 -7.70 0.89 -27.62
N ASP A 11 -6.98 1.75 -28.34
CA ASP A 11 -7.45 3.09 -28.70
C ASP A 11 -8.71 3.04 -29.57
N LEU A 12 -8.78 2.10 -30.52
CA LEU A 12 -9.98 1.86 -31.34
C LEU A 12 -11.18 1.42 -30.49
N GLU A 13 -11.01 0.47 -29.58
CA GLU A 13 -12.08 -0.01 -28.70
C GLU A 13 -12.54 1.08 -27.72
N ILE A 14 -11.60 1.84 -27.15
CA ILE A 14 -11.89 2.98 -26.26
C ILE A 14 -12.70 4.05 -27.01
N LYS A 15 -12.26 4.45 -28.20
CA LYS A 15 -12.97 5.44 -29.03
C LYS A 15 -14.40 5.00 -29.33
N LYS A 16 -14.59 3.73 -29.69
CA LYS A 16 -15.93 3.18 -29.94
C LYS A 16 -16.86 3.31 -28.73
N ILE A 17 -16.37 3.01 -27.53
CA ILE A 17 -17.15 3.14 -26.28
C ILE A 17 -17.38 4.62 -25.94
N TYR A 18 -16.37 5.47 -26.16
CA TYR A 18 -16.45 6.90 -25.90
C TYR A 18 -17.46 7.59 -26.81
N ASP A 19 -17.49 7.26 -28.10
CA ASP A 19 -18.47 7.78 -29.06
C ASP A 19 -19.90 7.36 -28.71
N LEU A 20 -20.08 6.12 -28.26
CA LEU A 20 -21.37 5.65 -27.75
C LEU A 20 -21.80 6.46 -26.51
N SER A 21 -20.87 6.68 -25.58
CA SER A 21 -21.11 7.46 -24.36
C SER A 21 -21.43 8.93 -24.68
N LYS A 22 -20.77 9.52 -25.68
CA LYS A 22 -21.02 10.87 -26.17
C LYS A 22 -22.44 10.98 -26.72
N LYS A 23 -22.84 10.07 -27.62
CA LYS A 23 -24.21 10.01 -28.16
C LYS A 23 -25.27 9.85 -27.07
N ALA A 24 -24.95 9.12 -25.99
CA ALA A 24 -25.86 8.98 -24.86
C ALA A 24 -25.98 10.28 -24.04
N ARG A 25 -24.85 10.94 -23.73
CA ARG A 25 -24.83 12.20 -22.97
C ARG A 25 -25.48 13.36 -23.74
N GLU A 26 -25.32 13.41 -25.06
CA GLU A 26 -25.94 14.42 -25.93
C GLU A 26 -27.47 14.42 -25.89
N LYS A 27 -28.11 13.35 -25.39
CA LYS A 27 -29.56 13.31 -25.16
C LYS A 27 -30.02 14.22 -24.01
N GLY A 28 -29.11 14.73 -23.19
CA GLY A 28 -29.42 15.67 -22.09
C GLY A 28 -30.10 15.05 -20.87
N LEU A 29 -30.21 13.71 -20.79
CA LEU A 29 -30.82 12.95 -19.69
C LEU A 29 -29.91 12.78 -18.46
N ASP A 30 -28.75 13.43 -18.47
CA ASP A 30 -27.72 13.39 -17.44
C ASP A 30 -27.40 14.83 -17.01
N PRO A 31 -26.76 15.05 -15.84
CA PRO A 31 -26.47 16.40 -15.32
C PRO A 31 -25.70 17.29 -16.31
N VAL A 32 -24.89 16.69 -17.19
CA VAL A 32 -24.22 17.39 -18.29
C VAL A 32 -24.32 16.60 -19.59
N SER A 33 -24.35 17.32 -20.71
CA SER A 33 -24.51 16.79 -22.07
C SER A 33 -23.21 16.27 -22.72
N LYS A 34 -22.11 16.26 -21.97
CA LYS A 34 -20.80 15.75 -22.40
C LYS A 34 -20.31 14.62 -21.51
N VAL A 35 -19.36 13.84 -22.00
CA VAL A 35 -18.66 12.83 -21.19
C VAL A 35 -17.72 13.55 -20.22
N GLU A 36 -17.84 13.25 -18.93
CA GLU A 36 -17.10 13.92 -17.85
C GLU A 36 -15.75 13.27 -17.52
N ILE A 37 -15.46 12.09 -18.10
CA ILE A 37 -14.20 11.38 -17.91
C ILE A 37 -13.34 11.61 -19.16
N PRO A 38 -12.45 12.62 -19.19
CA PRO A 38 -11.63 12.89 -20.36
C PRO A 38 -10.63 11.74 -20.60
N LEU A 39 -10.34 11.47 -21.87
CA LEU A 39 -9.27 10.56 -22.26
C LEU A 39 -7.92 11.29 -22.19
N ALA A 40 -6.93 10.66 -21.56
CA ALA A 40 -5.56 11.17 -21.53
C ALA A 40 -4.60 10.08 -21.99
N ARG A 41 -3.69 10.42 -22.91
CA ARG A 41 -2.70 9.50 -23.50
C ARG A 41 -1.34 9.60 -22.83
N SER A 42 -1.08 10.71 -22.15
CA SER A 42 0.17 10.97 -21.44
C SER A 42 -0.06 11.42 -20.00
N LEU A 43 0.98 11.30 -19.17
CA LEU A 43 0.96 11.87 -17.81
C LEU A 43 0.71 13.38 -17.87
N ALA A 44 1.32 14.08 -18.83
CA ALA A 44 1.17 15.51 -19.01
C ALA A 44 -0.29 15.91 -19.30
N GLU A 45 -0.93 15.27 -20.28
CA GLU A 45 -2.36 15.48 -20.57
C GLU A 45 -3.24 15.16 -19.37
N LYS A 46 -2.93 14.07 -18.64
CA LYS A 46 -3.69 13.68 -17.46
C LYS A 46 -3.62 14.74 -16.36
N VAL A 47 -2.43 15.28 -16.13
CA VAL A 47 -2.19 16.33 -15.14
C VAL A 47 -2.95 17.60 -15.50
N VAL A 48 -2.83 18.05 -16.76
CA VAL A 48 -3.53 19.26 -17.22
C VAL A 48 -5.04 19.04 -17.18
N GLY A 49 -5.54 17.94 -17.76
CA GLY A 49 -6.97 17.62 -17.77
C GLY A 49 -7.58 17.49 -16.38
N LEU A 50 -6.83 16.98 -15.40
CA LEU A 50 -7.27 16.94 -14.00
C LEU A 50 -7.47 18.35 -13.45
N ILE A 51 -6.51 19.26 -13.64
CA ILE A 51 -6.59 20.63 -13.08
C ILE A 51 -7.53 21.53 -13.89
N SER A 52 -7.74 21.25 -15.17
CA SER A 52 -8.73 21.93 -16.02
C SER A 52 -10.18 21.78 -15.52
N THR A 53 -10.45 20.84 -14.62
CA THR A 53 -11.75 20.75 -13.93
C THR A 53 -12.02 21.94 -13.01
N ILE A 54 -10.97 22.57 -12.45
CA ILE A 54 -11.03 23.78 -11.63
C ILE A 54 -10.75 25.02 -12.46
N TYR A 55 -9.78 24.94 -13.38
CA TYR A 55 -9.34 26.04 -14.24
C TYR A 55 -9.50 25.69 -15.73
N PRO A 56 -10.72 25.78 -16.29
CA PRO A 56 -11.02 25.36 -17.67
C PRO A 56 -10.13 26.03 -18.73
N GLN A 57 -9.67 27.26 -18.49
CA GLN A 57 -8.78 28.00 -19.40
C GLN A 57 -7.42 27.33 -19.63
N MET A 58 -7.04 26.36 -18.79
CA MET A 58 -5.80 25.59 -18.96
C MET A 58 -5.95 24.48 -20.00
N GLU A 59 -7.17 24.10 -20.35
CA GLU A 59 -7.42 23.10 -21.39
C GLU A 59 -6.89 23.61 -22.73
N SER A 60 -6.10 22.78 -23.43
CA SER A 60 -5.48 23.12 -24.72
C SER A 60 -4.57 24.38 -24.71
N SER A 61 -4.01 24.75 -23.56
CA SER A 61 -3.14 25.93 -23.40
C SER A 61 -1.66 25.70 -23.73
N GLY A 62 -1.27 24.51 -24.20
CA GLY A 62 0.13 24.16 -24.49
C GLY A 62 0.94 23.66 -23.27
N ILE A 63 0.33 23.58 -22.09
CA ILE A 63 1.00 23.16 -20.84
C ILE A 63 1.47 21.70 -20.92
N ALA A 64 0.70 20.81 -21.56
CA ALA A 64 1.04 19.40 -21.63
C ALA A 64 2.30 19.17 -22.47
N GLU A 65 2.40 19.83 -23.62
CA GLU A 65 3.57 19.85 -24.49
C GLU A 65 4.79 20.37 -23.74
N ARG A 66 4.60 21.47 -22.99
CA ARG A 66 5.68 22.03 -22.18
C ARG A 66 6.17 21.08 -21.09
N ILE A 67 5.28 20.34 -20.42
CA ILE A 67 5.67 19.32 -19.44
C ILE A 67 6.57 18.27 -20.11
N LEU A 68 6.22 17.80 -21.31
CA LEU A 68 7.03 16.82 -22.05
C LEU A 68 8.40 17.37 -22.47
N GLU A 69 8.51 18.66 -22.77
CA GLU A 69 9.81 19.31 -23.00
C GLU A 69 10.65 19.35 -21.72
N LEU A 70 10.03 19.75 -20.58
CA LEU A 70 10.69 19.79 -19.29
C LEU A 70 11.13 18.40 -18.82
N GLU A 71 10.40 17.33 -19.18
CA GLU A 71 10.82 15.95 -18.92
C GLU A 71 12.14 15.60 -19.61
N LYS A 72 12.40 16.16 -20.80
CA LYS A 72 13.69 15.98 -21.51
C LYS A 72 14.82 16.73 -20.83
N GLU A 73 14.54 17.89 -20.23
CA GLU A 73 15.52 18.73 -19.54
C GLU A 73 15.86 18.23 -18.13
N PHE A 74 14.84 17.97 -17.32
CA PHE A 74 14.98 17.62 -15.91
C PHE A 74 15.05 16.12 -15.65
N GLY A 75 14.60 15.30 -16.60
CA GLY A 75 14.33 13.87 -16.46
C GLY A 75 12.86 13.60 -16.13
N LYS A 76 12.31 12.53 -16.71
CA LYS A 76 10.94 12.08 -16.45
C LYS A 76 10.70 11.82 -14.96
N LEU A 77 9.56 12.27 -14.43
CA LEU A 77 9.17 12.18 -13.01
C LEU A 77 10.06 12.97 -12.05
N SER A 78 10.92 13.86 -12.54
CA SER A 78 11.69 14.76 -11.69
C SER A 78 10.80 15.84 -11.10
N ILE A 79 10.99 16.16 -9.80
CA ILE A 79 10.29 17.29 -9.19
C ILE A 79 10.68 18.64 -9.82
N GLY A 80 11.80 18.70 -10.56
CA GLY A 80 12.20 19.90 -11.32
C GLY A 80 11.19 20.28 -12.39
N VAL A 81 10.57 19.28 -13.04
CA VAL A 81 9.46 19.50 -13.98
C VAL A 81 8.30 20.18 -13.25
N SER A 82 7.94 19.69 -12.06
CA SER A 82 6.84 20.23 -11.25
C SER A 82 7.07 21.68 -10.83
N PHE A 83 8.28 22.00 -10.36
CA PHE A 83 8.61 23.37 -9.95
C PHE A 83 8.64 24.32 -11.13
N LYS A 84 9.23 23.89 -12.25
CA LYS A 84 9.38 24.77 -13.40
C LYS A 84 8.04 25.04 -14.09
N ILE A 85 7.20 24.02 -14.27
CA ILE A 85 5.88 24.23 -14.88
C ILE A 85 4.98 25.09 -13.98
N ALA A 86 5.04 24.88 -12.66
CA ALA A 86 4.28 25.69 -11.71
C ALA A 86 4.69 27.17 -11.76
N GLU A 87 6.00 27.45 -11.83
CA GLU A 87 6.53 28.81 -12.03
C GLU A 87 6.00 29.42 -13.33
N GLU A 88 6.05 28.69 -14.45
CA GLU A 88 5.64 29.21 -15.76
C GLU A 88 4.14 29.49 -15.83
N ILE A 89 3.31 28.65 -15.19
CA ILE A 89 1.87 28.87 -15.05
C ILE A 89 1.60 30.08 -14.15
N ALA A 90 2.27 30.18 -13.00
CA ALA A 90 2.09 31.30 -12.08
C ALA A 90 2.54 32.64 -12.70
N LYS A 91 3.52 32.60 -13.62
CA LYS A 91 3.91 33.75 -14.47
C LYS A 91 2.95 34.02 -15.64
N GLN A 92 1.86 33.26 -15.74
CA GLN A 92 0.82 33.40 -16.76
C GLN A 92 1.34 33.26 -18.20
N LYS A 93 2.33 32.38 -18.44
CA LYS A 93 2.89 32.18 -19.79
C LYS A 93 1.92 31.50 -20.78
N PHE A 94 0.93 30.75 -20.28
CA PHE A 94 0.06 29.90 -21.10
C PHE A 94 -1.39 30.40 -21.18
N CYS A 95 -1.90 30.93 -20.07
CA CYS A 95 -3.26 31.44 -19.95
C CYS A 95 -3.30 32.54 -18.87
N SER A 96 -4.38 33.31 -18.86
CA SER A 96 -4.61 34.40 -17.91
C SER A 96 -5.53 33.96 -16.76
N PHE A 97 -5.32 34.54 -15.59
CA PHE A 97 -6.09 34.32 -14.36
C PHE A 97 -6.59 35.65 -13.81
N LYS A 98 -7.57 35.62 -12.89
CA LYS A 98 -8.16 36.84 -12.32
C LYS A 98 -7.15 37.65 -11.51
N ASN A 99 -6.26 36.95 -10.81
CA ASN A 99 -5.23 37.54 -9.96
C ASN A 99 -4.03 36.60 -9.81
N LEU A 100 -2.96 37.09 -9.21
CA LEU A 100 -1.73 36.32 -9.00
C LEU A 100 -1.93 35.10 -8.10
N ILE A 101 -2.83 35.16 -7.12
CA ILE A 101 -3.12 34.04 -6.21
C ILE A 101 -3.75 32.88 -6.98
N GLU A 102 -4.70 33.14 -7.88
CA GLU A 102 -5.25 32.11 -8.76
C GLU A 102 -4.20 31.51 -9.70
N ALA A 103 -3.31 32.33 -10.26
CA ALA A 103 -2.22 31.84 -11.11
C ALA A 103 -1.24 30.94 -10.32
N MET A 104 -0.89 31.33 -9.10
CA MET A 104 -0.07 30.53 -8.19
C MET A 104 -0.77 29.23 -7.80
N ASP A 105 -2.06 29.28 -7.44
CA ASP A 105 -2.86 28.12 -7.10
C ASP A 105 -2.90 27.09 -8.23
N ALA A 106 -3.20 27.55 -9.46
CA ALA A 106 -3.17 26.71 -10.66
C ALA A 106 -1.80 26.07 -10.90
N GLY A 107 -0.72 26.84 -10.75
CA GLY A 107 0.65 26.34 -10.85
C GLY A 107 0.98 25.27 -9.80
N ILE A 108 0.61 25.50 -8.53
CA ILE A 108 0.78 24.54 -7.43
C ILE A 108 0.03 23.25 -7.73
N ARG A 109 -1.23 23.35 -8.17
CA ARG A 109 -2.06 22.17 -8.49
C ARG A 109 -1.47 21.34 -9.62
N VAL A 110 -0.95 21.97 -10.68
CA VAL A 110 -0.28 21.24 -11.78
C VAL A 110 1.00 20.58 -11.31
N GLY A 111 1.87 21.30 -10.58
CA GLY A 111 3.11 20.73 -10.05
C GLY A 111 2.84 19.58 -9.07
N PHE A 112 1.82 19.71 -8.23
CA PHE A 112 1.40 18.69 -7.29
C PHE A 112 0.78 17.47 -7.98
N ALA A 113 -0.08 17.69 -8.97
CA ALA A 113 -0.63 16.63 -9.81
C ALA A 113 0.46 15.86 -10.57
N TYR A 114 1.45 16.55 -11.11
CA TYR A 114 2.60 15.89 -11.76
C TYR A 114 3.38 15.01 -10.78
N THR A 115 3.71 15.55 -9.60
CA THR A 115 4.43 14.81 -8.55
C THR A 115 3.66 13.57 -8.08
N THR A 116 2.33 13.62 -8.13
CA THR A 116 1.42 12.52 -7.75
C THR A 116 0.93 11.69 -8.94
N LEU A 117 1.57 11.83 -10.12
CA LEU A 117 1.26 11.11 -11.36
C LEU A 117 -0.18 11.31 -11.88
N GLY A 118 -0.89 12.34 -11.41
CA GLY A 118 -2.28 12.60 -11.73
C GLY A 118 -3.22 11.44 -11.39
N VAL A 119 -2.88 10.55 -10.45
CA VAL A 119 -3.69 9.36 -10.08
C VAL A 119 -4.48 9.52 -8.79
N VAL A 120 -4.31 10.64 -8.08
CA VAL A 120 -4.96 10.92 -6.79
C VAL A 120 -5.76 12.22 -6.87
N SER A 121 -6.81 12.34 -6.03
CA SER A 121 -7.61 13.56 -5.95
C SER A 121 -6.97 14.67 -5.11
N SER A 122 -5.84 14.40 -4.44
CA SER A 122 -5.20 15.36 -3.52
C SER A 122 -4.90 16.75 -4.12
N PRO A 123 -4.51 16.90 -5.40
CA PRO A 123 -4.35 18.22 -6.03
C PRO A 123 -5.65 19.02 -6.18
N ILE A 124 -6.80 18.37 -6.10
CA ILE A 124 -8.14 19.00 -6.19
C ILE A 124 -8.74 19.11 -4.79
N GLU A 125 -8.91 17.98 -4.12
CA GLU A 125 -9.65 17.87 -2.86
C GLU A 125 -8.76 18.07 -1.63
N GLY A 126 -7.51 17.60 -1.68
CA GLY A 126 -6.60 17.57 -0.53
C GLY A 126 -5.90 18.90 -0.26
N PHE A 127 -5.49 19.60 -1.32
CA PHE A 127 -5.04 20.98 -1.30
C PHE A 127 -6.22 21.86 -1.73
N THR A 128 -6.81 22.58 -0.78
CA THR A 128 -8.02 23.37 -1.03
C THR A 128 -7.71 24.77 -1.55
N GLY A 129 -6.49 25.25 -1.35
CA GLY A 129 -5.93 26.40 -2.08
C GLY A 129 -4.96 27.22 -1.24
N ILE A 130 -4.65 28.43 -1.70
CA ILE A 130 -3.85 29.41 -0.97
C ILE A 130 -4.61 30.73 -0.74
N THR A 131 -4.28 31.38 0.36
CA THR A 131 -4.78 32.73 0.71
C THR A 131 -3.63 33.60 1.22
N VAL A 132 -3.87 34.92 1.29
CA VAL A 132 -2.87 35.89 1.76
C VAL A 132 -3.19 36.30 3.19
N GLY A 133 -2.22 36.10 4.09
CA GLY A 133 -2.25 36.62 5.45
C GLY A 133 -1.36 37.85 5.63
N LYS A 134 -1.39 38.45 6.82
CA LYS A 134 -0.52 39.57 7.20
C LYS A 134 0.40 39.19 8.37
N THR A 135 1.71 39.37 8.19
CA THR A 135 2.72 39.20 9.24
C THR A 135 2.55 40.24 10.35
N ARG A 136 3.31 40.14 11.46
CA ARG A 136 3.21 41.11 12.57
C ARG A 136 3.65 42.50 12.13
N ASP A 137 4.56 42.59 11.16
CA ASP A 137 4.99 43.81 10.48
C ASP A 137 4.14 44.16 9.24
N ASN A 138 2.94 43.58 9.12
CA ASN A 138 1.93 43.87 8.10
C ASN A 138 2.33 43.60 6.64
N LYS A 139 3.33 42.73 6.43
CA LYS A 139 3.71 42.20 5.10
C LYS A 139 2.81 41.03 4.73
N GLU A 140 2.64 40.82 3.44
CA GLU A 140 1.82 39.72 2.91
C GLU A 140 2.60 38.41 2.91
N TYR A 141 2.02 37.35 3.46
CA TYR A 141 2.56 35.99 3.41
C TYR A 141 1.50 35.01 2.90
N ILE A 142 1.92 33.80 2.52
CA ILE A 142 1.03 32.75 2.00
C ILE A 142 0.58 31.79 3.11
N THR A 143 -0.74 31.57 3.18
CA THR A 143 -1.38 30.51 3.95
C THR A 143 -1.89 29.44 2.99
N ALA A 144 -1.45 28.19 3.18
CA ALA A 144 -1.83 27.04 2.37
C ALA A 144 -2.83 26.15 3.11
N HIS A 145 -3.96 25.87 2.47
CA HIS A 145 -5.09 25.15 3.06
C HIS A 145 -5.13 23.69 2.62
N PHE A 146 -5.26 22.79 3.59
CA PHE A 146 -5.31 21.35 3.36
C PHE A 146 -6.48 20.68 4.07
N SER A 147 -7.02 19.62 3.46
CA SER A 147 -8.13 18.83 3.97
C SER A 147 -7.72 17.35 4.18
N GLY A 148 -8.58 16.55 4.82
CA GLY A 148 -8.31 15.13 5.11
C GLY A 148 -7.89 14.27 3.90
N PRO A 149 -8.48 14.42 2.70
CA PRO A 149 -8.05 13.77 1.46
C PRO A 149 -6.54 13.85 1.13
N ILE A 150 -5.80 14.81 1.70
CA ILE A 150 -4.34 14.93 1.52
C ILE A 150 -3.56 13.66 1.89
N ARG A 151 -4.11 12.81 2.77
CA ARG A 151 -3.49 11.52 3.17
C ARG A 151 -3.25 10.59 1.98
N SER A 152 -4.03 10.75 0.91
CA SER A 152 -3.94 9.92 -0.30
C SER A 152 -2.79 10.29 -1.24
N ALA A 153 -2.24 11.52 -1.14
CA ALA A 153 -1.17 12.00 -2.03
C ALA A 153 0.13 11.18 -1.94
N GLY A 154 0.35 10.53 -0.80
CA GLY A 154 1.62 9.96 -0.42
C GLY A 154 2.55 10.99 0.21
N THR A 155 3.18 10.61 1.31
CA THR A 155 3.91 11.52 2.21
C THR A 155 5.07 12.27 1.56
N THR A 156 5.73 11.68 0.55
CA THR A 156 6.79 12.40 -0.19
C THR A 156 6.22 13.53 -1.04
N ALA A 157 5.11 13.30 -1.74
CA ALA A 157 4.47 14.35 -2.55
C ALA A 157 3.90 15.45 -1.66
N SER A 158 3.32 15.10 -0.50
CA SER A 158 2.87 16.06 0.52
C SER A 158 4.00 16.96 1.05
N CYS A 159 5.22 16.43 1.20
CA CYS A 159 6.38 17.24 1.58
C CYS A 159 6.83 18.17 0.44
N VAL A 160 6.89 17.64 -0.79
CA VAL A 160 7.34 18.40 -1.97
C VAL A 160 6.37 19.53 -2.32
N VAL A 161 5.05 19.37 -2.14
CA VAL A 161 4.10 20.45 -2.42
C VAL A 161 4.28 21.64 -1.46
N LEU A 162 4.63 21.42 -0.19
CA LEU A 162 4.98 22.51 0.73
C LEU A 162 6.21 23.29 0.25
N MET A 163 7.20 22.59 -0.27
CA MET A 163 8.40 23.18 -0.88
C MET A 163 8.08 23.95 -2.16
N LEU A 164 7.14 23.45 -2.96
CA LEU A 164 6.68 24.12 -4.17
C LEU A 164 5.93 25.43 -3.86
N ILE A 165 5.04 25.40 -2.86
CA ILE A 165 4.29 26.58 -2.42
C ILE A 165 5.26 27.66 -1.92
N ASP A 166 6.23 27.26 -1.09
CA ASP A 166 7.26 28.17 -0.59
C ASP A 166 8.15 28.74 -1.71
N TYR A 167 8.49 27.93 -2.70
CA TYR A 167 9.24 28.40 -3.87
C TYR A 167 8.50 29.51 -4.61
N LEU A 168 7.19 29.36 -4.84
CA LEU A 168 6.39 30.42 -5.47
C LEU A 168 6.20 31.63 -4.55
N ARG A 169 6.03 31.41 -3.23
CA ARG A 169 6.01 32.50 -2.23
C ARG A 169 7.27 33.38 -2.38
N GLU A 170 8.45 32.77 -2.36
CA GLU A 170 9.74 33.47 -2.48
C GLU A 170 9.88 34.17 -3.83
N LEU A 171 9.51 33.48 -4.92
CA LEU A 171 9.60 34.02 -6.28
C LEU A 171 8.76 35.29 -6.49
N PHE A 172 7.54 35.33 -5.93
CA PHE A 172 6.62 36.47 -6.05
C PHE A 172 6.74 37.50 -4.93
N GLY A 173 7.74 37.36 -4.04
CA GLY A 173 8.08 38.38 -3.05
C GLY A 173 7.19 38.40 -1.80
N TYR A 174 6.44 37.32 -1.54
CA TYR A 174 5.68 37.19 -0.30
C TYR A 174 6.62 36.93 0.89
N ALA A 175 6.36 37.61 2.01
CA ALA A 175 7.12 37.48 3.23
C ALA A 175 7.04 36.07 3.83
N ARG A 176 8.04 35.73 4.65
CA ARG A 176 8.05 34.48 5.42
C ARG A 176 6.99 34.58 6.53
N TYR A 177 6.30 33.47 6.79
CA TYR A 177 5.38 33.36 7.93
C TYR A 177 6.14 33.59 9.25
N ASP A 178 5.53 34.36 10.16
CA ASP A 178 6.13 34.79 11.43
C ASP A 178 5.28 34.31 12.63
N PRO A 179 5.28 33.00 12.92
CA PRO A 179 4.40 32.42 13.93
C PRO A 179 4.69 32.99 15.32
N THR A 180 3.62 33.28 16.05
CA THR A 180 3.65 33.57 17.49
C THR A 180 3.87 32.30 18.29
N GLU A 181 4.28 32.43 19.56
CA GLU A 181 4.43 31.27 20.44
C GLU A 181 3.13 30.48 20.61
N GLU A 182 1.99 31.15 20.65
CA GLU A 182 0.68 30.49 20.77
C GLU A 182 0.34 29.69 19.52
N GLU A 183 0.65 30.21 18.33
CA GLU A 183 0.48 29.48 17.07
C GLU A 183 1.39 28.25 17.00
N VAL A 184 2.65 28.36 17.43
CA VAL A 184 3.58 27.22 17.53
C VAL A 184 3.02 26.15 18.46
N LYS A 185 2.58 26.55 19.66
CA LYS A 185 2.00 25.63 20.64
C LYS A 185 0.68 25.03 20.15
N ARG A 186 -0.10 25.76 19.34
CA ARG A 186 -1.28 25.25 18.64
C ARG A 186 -0.93 24.13 17.66
N TYR A 187 0.10 24.27 16.82
CA TYR A 187 0.56 23.19 15.94
C TYR A 187 0.91 21.92 16.74
N VAL A 188 1.66 22.07 17.82
CA VAL A 188 2.06 20.94 18.67
C VAL A 188 0.82 20.27 19.27
N THR A 189 -0.03 21.04 19.96
CA THR A 189 -1.21 20.53 20.67
C THR A 189 -2.17 19.82 19.72
N GLU A 190 -2.47 20.44 18.59
CA GLU A 190 -3.44 19.91 17.63
C GLU A 190 -2.97 18.61 16.98
N ASN A 191 -1.66 18.44 16.73
CA ASN A 191 -1.13 17.17 16.23
C ASN A 191 -1.20 16.03 17.26
N TYR A 192 -1.03 16.33 18.56
CA TYR A 192 -1.17 15.35 19.64
C TYR A 192 -2.64 15.01 19.87
N ASP A 193 -3.53 16.01 19.94
CA ASP A 193 -4.97 15.80 20.05
C ASP A 193 -5.50 14.96 18.86
N TYR A 194 -5.05 15.25 17.64
CA TYR A 194 -5.43 14.45 16.48
C TYR A 194 -4.94 13.00 16.58
N HIS A 195 -3.70 12.78 17.04
CA HIS A 195 -3.14 11.45 17.22
C HIS A 195 -3.90 10.63 18.27
N GLU A 196 -4.26 11.26 19.39
CA GLU A 196 -4.90 10.59 20.53
C GLU A 196 -6.40 10.38 20.32
N TYR A 197 -7.13 11.41 19.86
CA TYR A 197 -8.59 11.40 19.85
C TYR A 197 -9.20 11.05 18.50
N ILE A 198 -8.48 11.22 17.39
CA ILE A 198 -9.02 11.07 16.04
C ILE A 198 -8.42 9.86 15.31
N THR A 199 -7.12 9.89 15.02
CA THR A 199 -6.43 8.79 14.34
C THR A 199 -4.92 8.86 14.52
N ASN A 200 -4.30 7.69 14.76
CA ASN A 200 -2.85 7.60 14.87
C ASN A 200 -2.17 8.09 13.58
N LEU A 201 -1.33 9.11 13.74
CA LEU A 201 -0.38 9.57 12.74
C LEU A 201 0.66 8.49 12.46
N GLN A 202 1.00 8.27 11.18
CA GLN A 202 2.10 7.37 10.78
C GLN A 202 3.45 7.79 11.36
N TYR A 203 3.59 9.07 11.66
CA TYR A 203 4.71 9.66 12.34
C TYR A 203 4.19 10.77 13.25
N LEU A 204 4.25 10.55 14.55
CA LEU A 204 4.05 11.63 15.52
C LEU A 204 5.44 12.25 15.80
N PRO A 205 5.69 13.51 15.38
CA PRO A 205 6.88 14.22 15.80
C PRO A 205 6.89 14.40 17.32
N THR A 206 8.06 14.32 17.92
CA THR A 206 8.24 14.70 19.32
C THR A 206 7.87 16.18 19.52
N ILE A 207 7.61 16.59 20.76
CA ILE A 207 7.31 18.00 21.07
C ILE A 207 8.45 18.92 20.58
N GLU A 208 9.71 18.50 20.74
CA GLU A 208 10.89 19.22 20.25
C GLU A 208 10.88 19.36 18.72
N GLU A 209 10.68 18.26 18.00
CA GLU A 209 10.58 18.25 16.54
C GLU A 209 9.44 19.13 16.02
N ALA A 210 8.25 18.99 16.60
CA ALA A 210 7.07 19.76 16.21
C ALA A 210 7.24 21.25 16.47
N THR A 211 7.82 21.61 17.63
CA THR A 211 8.12 23.00 17.99
C THR A 211 9.14 23.60 17.02
N PHE A 212 10.23 22.90 16.74
CA PHE A 212 11.27 23.36 15.81
C PHE A 212 10.72 23.60 14.40
N LEU A 213 9.94 22.66 13.88
CA LEU A 213 9.32 22.80 12.56
C LEU A 213 8.32 23.97 12.53
N ALA A 214 7.42 24.05 13.51
CA ALA A 214 6.38 25.08 13.55
C ALA A 214 6.97 26.50 13.69
N GLN A 215 8.09 26.66 14.39
CA GLN A 215 8.78 27.96 14.52
C GLN A 215 9.45 28.42 13.22
N ASN A 216 9.92 27.49 12.40
CA ASN A 216 10.77 27.81 11.24
C ASN A 216 10.03 27.71 9.90
N ILE A 217 8.78 27.23 9.87
CA ILE A 217 8.06 27.02 8.61
C ILE A 217 7.85 28.33 7.84
N PRO A 218 8.14 28.39 6.52
CA PRO A 218 8.13 29.66 5.79
C PRO A 218 6.75 30.08 5.29
N ILE A 219 5.78 29.17 5.28
CA ILE A 219 4.37 29.37 4.94
C ILE A 219 3.50 28.88 6.10
N GLN A 220 2.33 29.48 6.31
CA GLN A 220 1.37 28.92 7.26
C GLN A 220 0.67 27.72 6.63
N ILE A 221 0.67 26.58 7.32
CA ILE A 221 -0.16 25.42 6.98
C ILE A 221 -1.47 25.54 7.75
N ASP A 222 -2.58 25.58 7.03
CA ASP A 222 -3.91 25.70 7.59
C ASP A 222 -4.85 24.68 6.93
N GLY A 223 -6.13 24.72 7.30
CA GLY A 223 -7.16 23.87 6.72
C GLY A 223 -8.50 24.04 7.41
N ASP A 224 -9.55 23.62 6.73
CA ASP A 224 -10.88 23.58 7.32
C ASP A 224 -10.96 22.54 8.44
N PRO A 225 -11.82 22.77 9.46
CA PRO A 225 -12.03 21.80 10.51
C PRO A 225 -12.65 20.52 9.94
N THR A 226 -11.91 19.41 10.01
CA THR A 226 -12.39 18.11 9.50
C THR A 226 -13.13 17.31 10.57
N GLU A 227 -12.98 17.70 11.84
CA GLU A 227 -13.53 16.99 12.99
C GLU A 227 -14.45 17.89 13.81
N LYS A 228 -15.37 17.27 14.54
CA LYS A 228 -16.27 17.97 15.49
C LYS A 228 -15.65 18.17 16.88
N VAL A 229 -14.39 17.77 17.05
CA VAL A 229 -13.66 17.84 18.32
C VAL A 229 -12.85 19.14 18.34
N GLU A 230 -12.98 19.90 19.43
CA GLU A 230 -12.18 21.10 19.66
C GLU A 230 -10.76 20.73 20.10
N VAL A 231 -9.80 21.59 19.77
CA VAL A 231 -8.43 21.48 20.30
C VAL A 231 -8.43 21.67 21.82
N SER A 232 -7.56 20.95 22.52
CA SER A 232 -7.48 20.97 23.98
C SER A 232 -6.99 22.31 24.53
N ASN A 233 -6.14 23.04 23.79
CA ASN A 233 -5.60 24.34 24.17
C ASN A 233 -5.32 25.26 22.95
N TYR A 234 -4.99 26.54 23.19
CA TYR A 234 -4.67 27.56 22.17
C TYR A 234 -5.80 27.84 21.17
N LYS A 235 -6.96 28.21 21.74
CA LYS A 235 -8.21 28.59 21.03
C LYS A 235 -8.23 30.09 20.71
N ASN A 236 -9.07 30.49 19.76
CA ASN A 236 -9.36 31.87 19.38
C ASN A 236 -8.13 32.67 18.88
N LEU A 237 -7.22 32.01 18.15
CA LEU A 237 -6.05 32.67 17.58
C LEU A 237 -6.43 33.51 16.37
N LYS A 238 -5.89 34.73 16.28
CA LYS A 238 -6.25 35.72 15.24
C LYS A 238 -6.09 35.21 13.80
N ARG A 239 -5.10 34.36 13.54
CA ARG A 239 -4.77 33.83 12.21
C ARG A 239 -5.23 32.37 11.99
N VAL A 240 -6.02 31.82 12.92
CA VAL A 240 -6.58 30.47 12.81
C VAL A 240 -8.09 30.57 12.96
N ASN A 241 -8.81 30.33 11.86
CA ASN A 241 -10.25 30.61 11.76
C ASN A 241 -11.15 29.61 12.52
N THR A 242 -10.58 28.65 13.24
CA THR A 242 -11.32 27.58 13.92
C THR A 242 -10.68 27.10 15.22
N ASN A 243 -11.53 26.68 16.16
CA ASN A 243 -11.15 25.98 17.39
C ASN A 243 -11.22 24.46 17.26
N PHE A 244 -11.69 23.94 16.12
CA PHE A 244 -11.79 22.52 15.86
C PHE A 244 -10.53 21.98 15.20
N ILE A 245 -10.31 20.67 15.35
CA ILE A 245 -9.13 19.99 14.81
C ILE A 245 -9.15 20.01 13.26
N ARG A 246 -8.05 20.52 12.69
CA ARG A 246 -7.78 20.59 11.26
C ARG A 246 -6.96 19.35 10.85
N GLY A 247 -7.65 18.27 10.50
CA GLY A 247 -7.01 17.00 10.18
C GLY A 247 -6.07 17.08 8.98
N GLY A 248 -6.41 17.88 7.95
CA GLY A 248 -5.54 18.11 6.80
C GLY A 248 -4.19 18.74 7.18
N MET A 249 -4.22 19.75 8.05
CA MET A 249 -3.03 20.39 8.62
C MET A 249 -2.19 19.37 9.41
N CYS A 250 -2.80 18.58 10.30
CA CYS A 250 -2.07 17.58 11.10
C CYS A 250 -1.36 16.54 10.22
N LEU A 251 -2.06 16.03 9.20
CA LEU A 251 -1.52 15.03 8.29
C LEU A 251 -0.35 15.58 7.48
N ILE A 252 -0.48 16.77 6.89
CA ILE A 252 0.59 17.32 6.06
C ILE A 252 1.80 17.79 6.89
N PHE A 253 1.57 18.31 8.09
CA PHE A 253 2.64 18.72 9.01
C PHE A 253 3.43 17.51 9.53
N SER A 254 2.73 16.48 10.03
CA SER A 254 3.37 15.35 10.68
C SER A 254 3.79 14.24 9.71
N GLU A 255 2.88 13.74 8.87
CA GLU A 255 3.18 12.65 7.94
C GLU A 255 3.88 13.15 6.66
N GLY A 256 3.59 14.38 6.21
CA GLY A 256 4.23 15.02 5.07
C GLY A 256 5.60 15.59 5.44
N LEU A 257 5.62 16.73 6.12
CA LEU A 257 6.83 17.48 6.43
C LEU A 257 7.74 16.73 7.41
N ALA A 258 7.28 16.47 8.64
CA ALA A 258 8.15 15.93 9.68
C ALA A 258 8.72 14.54 9.34
N GLN A 259 7.88 13.64 8.81
CA GLN A 259 8.32 12.28 8.43
C GLN A 259 9.25 12.26 7.20
N LYS A 260 9.08 13.18 6.24
CA LYS A 260 9.80 13.13 4.95
C LYS A 260 10.80 14.26 4.74
N ALA A 261 11.05 15.11 5.74
CA ALA A 261 12.00 16.21 5.67
C ALA A 261 13.34 15.82 5.02
N LYS A 262 13.99 14.74 5.47
CA LYS A 262 15.28 14.27 4.90
C LYS A 262 15.20 13.98 3.40
N LYS A 263 14.14 13.29 2.97
CA LYS A 263 13.95 12.94 1.54
C LYS A 263 13.53 14.17 0.73
N GLY A 264 12.63 15.01 1.26
CA GLY A 264 12.20 16.25 0.62
C GLY A 264 13.38 17.20 0.40
N LEU A 265 14.20 17.43 1.43
CA LEU A 265 15.39 18.28 1.36
C LEU A 265 16.39 17.76 0.33
N ARG A 266 16.62 16.44 0.28
CA ARG A 266 17.49 15.84 -0.75
C ARG A 266 16.99 16.17 -2.17
N LEU A 267 15.69 15.98 -2.42
CA LEU A 267 15.08 16.28 -3.72
C LEU A 267 15.15 17.77 -4.04
N LEU A 268 14.87 18.64 -3.07
CA LEU A 268 14.98 20.09 -3.22
C LEU A 268 16.42 20.50 -3.58
N ASN A 269 17.42 19.93 -2.91
CA ASN A 269 18.83 20.19 -3.19
C ASN A 269 19.25 19.69 -4.59
N GLU A 270 18.67 18.60 -5.10
CA GLU A 270 18.90 18.13 -6.47
C GLU A 270 18.44 19.16 -7.52
N ILE A 271 17.29 19.82 -7.31
CA ILE A 271 16.80 20.84 -8.23
C ILE A 271 17.45 22.21 -8.03
N LYS A 272 17.92 22.54 -6.82
CA LYS A 272 18.74 23.73 -6.59
C LYS A 272 20.02 23.71 -7.42
N LYS A 273 20.66 22.54 -7.53
CA LYS A 273 21.83 22.34 -8.41
C LYS A 273 21.52 22.59 -9.90
N LYS A 274 20.25 22.51 -10.30
CA LYS A 274 19.77 22.78 -11.66
C LYS A 274 19.25 24.23 -11.83
N GLY A 275 19.55 25.13 -10.88
CA GLY A 275 19.28 26.58 -11.01
C GLY A 275 18.00 27.08 -10.35
N ILE A 276 17.24 26.21 -9.66
CA ILE A 276 16.07 26.63 -8.88
C ILE A 276 16.52 27.30 -7.57
N LYS A 277 16.08 28.53 -7.32
CA LYS A 277 16.40 29.28 -6.09
C LYS A 277 15.27 29.12 -5.08
N SER A 278 15.54 28.46 -3.96
CA SER A 278 14.62 28.30 -2.84
C SER A 278 15.43 28.28 -1.56
N THR A 279 15.07 29.09 -0.57
CA THR A 279 15.80 29.22 0.70
C THR A 279 14.93 28.94 1.92
N GLY A 280 13.60 28.91 1.77
CA GLY A 280 12.66 28.80 2.90
C GLY A 280 12.75 27.50 3.69
N TRP A 281 13.39 26.45 3.16
CA TRP A 281 13.52 25.13 3.79
C TRP A 281 14.94 24.75 4.21
N ASP A 282 15.90 25.68 4.17
CA ASP A 282 17.31 25.40 4.51
C ASP A 282 17.49 24.96 5.97
N PHE A 283 16.60 25.42 6.85
CA PHE A 283 16.56 25.02 8.26
C PHE A 283 16.31 23.51 8.49
N LEU A 284 15.86 22.77 7.47
CA LEU A 284 15.64 21.33 7.59
C LEU A 284 16.94 20.56 7.83
N GLU A 285 18.12 21.11 7.50
CA GLU A 285 19.41 20.50 7.84
C GLU A 285 19.58 20.35 9.36
N ASP A 286 19.13 21.34 10.13
CA ASP A 286 19.18 21.29 11.59
C ASP A 286 18.07 20.39 12.16
N TYR A 287 16.88 20.38 11.55
CA TYR A 287 15.83 19.43 11.91
C TYR A 287 16.30 17.97 11.76
N ILE A 288 17.02 17.64 10.68
CA ILE A 288 17.50 16.27 10.44
C ILE A 288 18.45 15.83 11.56
N LYS A 289 19.26 16.72 12.13
CA LYS A 289 20.12 16.42 13.28
C LYS A 289 19.30 16.09 14.53
N ILE A 290 18.19 16.80 14.77
CA ILE A 290 17.25 16.50 15.87
C ILE A 290 16.61 15.11 15.63
N HIS A 291 16.18 14.86 14.40
CA HIS A 291 15.53 13.61 14.00
C HIS A 291 16.44 12.39 14.18
N GLU A 292 17.71 12.47 13.78
CA GLU A 292 18.66 11.36 13.87
C GLU A 292 19.02 11.00 15.32
N LYS A 293 19.06 11.97 16.25
CA LYS A 293 19.27 11.71 17.69
C LYS A 293 18.21 10.77 18.27
N ARG A 294 16.98 10.80 17.77
CA ARG A 294 15.88 9.92 18.19
C ARG A 294 16.12 8.47 17.81
N GLU A 295 16.72 8.20 16.65
CA GLU A 295 16.89 6.82 16.16
C GLU A 295 17.99 6.06 16.90
N VAL A 296 19.01 6.75 17.43
CA VAL A 296 20.12 6.14 18.19
C VAL A 296 19.71 5.64 19.58
N GLY A 297 18.62 6.19 20.16
CA GLY A 297 18.17 5.86 21.52
C GLY A 297 17.22 4.66 21.67
N LYS A 298 16.85 3.95 20.61
CA LYS A 298 15.89 2.83 20.67
C LYS A 298 16.56 1.46 20.74
N ALA A 299 17.14 1.12 21.90
CA ALA A 299 17.53 -0.26 22.20
C ALA A 299 16.40 -1.08 22.89
N ASP A 300 15.42 -0.43 23.52
CA ASP A 300 14.40 -1.09 24.37
C ASP A 300 12.94 -0.96 23.89
N ALA A 301 12.71 -0.51 22.66
CA ALA A 301 11.35 -0.45 22.12
C ALA A 301 10.96 -1.77 21.45
N SER A 302 9.72 -2.26 21.70
CA SER A 302 9.12 -3.33 20.91
C SER A 302 9.32 -3.05 19.41
N PRO A 303 9.76 -4.03 18.59
CA PRO A 303 10.01 -3.82 17.18
C PRO A 303 8.82 -3.14 16.49
N THR A 304 9.05 -2.10 15.70
CA THR A 304 8.01 -1.26 15.08
C THR A 304 6.95 -2.07 14.33
N TYR A 305 7.31 -3.22 13.77
CA TYR A 305 6.36 -4.08 13.09
C TYR A 305 5.44 -4.87 14.04
N ILE A 306 5.78 -5.05 15.31
CA ILE A 306 4.95 -5.73 16.34
C ILE A 306 4.05 -4.72 17.08
N GLN A 307 4.39 -3.43 17.06
CA GLN A 307 3.55 -2.35 17.60
C GLN A 307 2.16 -2.34 16.94
N ASP A 308 1.14 -1.97 17.73
CA ASP A 308 -0.27 -1.93 17.34
C ASP A 308 -0.79 -3.27 16.78
N LEU A 309 -0.60 -4.34 17.56
CA LEU A 309 -1.19 -5.64 17.25
C LEU A 309 -2.70 -5.58 17.52
N VAL A 310 -3.50 -5.77 16.47
CA VAL A 310 -4.95 -5.90 16.58
C VAL A 310 -5.28 -7.38 16.79
N ALA A 311 -6.28 -7.68 17.63
CA ALA A 311 -6.79 -9.03 17.81
C ALA A 311 -7.08 -9.72 16.46
N GLY A 312 -6.72 -11.00 16.35
CA GLY A 312 -6.88 -11.80 15.13
C GLY A 312 -5.79 -11.61 14.06
N ARG A 313 -4.70 -10.88 14.35
CA ARG A 313 -3.53 -10.77 13.46
C ARG A 313 -2.34 -11.51 14.06
N PRO A 314 -2.05 -12.75 13.63
CA PRO A 314 -0.95 -13.53 14.19
C PRO A 314 0.41 -12.90 13.90
N VAL A 315 1.35 -13.13 14.82
CA VAL A 315 2.78 -12.92 14.62
C VAL A 315 3.37 -14.25 14.17
N PHE A 316 4.03 -14.27 13.03
CA PHE A 316 4.61 -15.48 12.45
C PHE A 316 6.07 -15.67 12.89
N GLY A 317 6.79 -14.57 13.15
CA GLY A 317 8.17 -14.64 13.61
C GLY A 317 8.60 -13.37 14.34
N HIS A 318 9.43 -13.55 15.38
CA HIS A 318 10.13 -12.47 16.06
C HIS A 318 11.34 -11.99 15.25
N PRO A 319 11.89 -10.80 15.54
CA PRO A 319 12.96 -10.21 14.75
C PRO A 319 14.17 -11.15 14.67
N SER A 320 14.63 -11.43 13.45
CA SER A 320 15.80 -12.25 13.15
C SER A 320 15.84 -13.62 13.87
N ARG A 321 14.67 -14.13 14.31
CA ARG A 321 14.58 -15.37 15.08
C ARG A 321 14.74 -16.57 14.16
N SER A 322 15.61 -17.51 14.55
CA SER A 322 15.75 -18.82 13.91
C SER A 322 14.39 -19.50 13.76
N GLY A 323 14.13 -20.08 12.58
CA GLY A 323 12.84 -20.70 12.27
C GLY A 323 11.77 -19.78 11.68
N ALA A 324 11.99 -18.45 11.71
CA ALA A 324 11.12 -17.51 10.99
C ALA A 324 11.30 -17.64 9.47
N PHE A 325 10.80 -16.68 8.68
CA PHE A 325 10.94 -16.75 7.24
C PHE A 325 12.42 -16.62 6.83
N ARG A 326 12.95 -17.62 6.12
CA ARG A 326 14.30 -17.59 5.59
C ARG A 326 14.34 -16.63 4.41
N PHE A 327 15.25 -15.66 4.44
CA PHE A 327 15.40 -14.72 3.35
C PHE A 327 16.07 -15.37 2.13
N ARG A 328 15.45 -15.21 0.96
CA ARG A 328 16.00 -15.63 -0.34
C ARG A 328 15.86 -14.50 -1.35
N TYR A 329 16.94 -14.16 -2.05
CA TYR A 329 16.83 -13.24 -3.18
C TYR A 329 16.18 -13.92 -4.38
N GLY A 330 15.24 -13.24 -5.02
CA GLY A 330 14.70 -13.67 -6.29
C GLY A 330 13.42 -12.94 -6.66
N ARG A 331 13.01 -13.07 -7.92
CA ARG A 331 11.76 -12.49 -8.43
C ARG A 331 11.03 -13.55 -9.24
N SER A 332 9.99 -14.11 -8.63
CA SER A 332 9.00 -14.94 -9.32
C SER A 332 8.17 -14.11 -10.32
N ARG A 333 7.45 -14.81 -11.21
CA ARG A 333 6.53 -14.19 -12.19
C ARG A 333 5.45 -13.31 -11.56
N VAL A 334 5.12 -13.56 -10.29
CA VAL A 334 4.04 -12.90 -9.53
C VAL A 334 4.57 -12.08 -8.34
N SER A 335 5.87 -11.76 -8.32
CA SER A 335 6.50 -10.91 -7.29
C SER A 335 7.21 -9.70 -7.92
N GLY A 336 7.66 -8.77 -7.08
CA GLY A 336 8.08 -7.43 -7.50
C GLY A 336 7.12 -6.36 -6.99
N PHE A 337 7.56 -5.10 -7.02
CA PHE A 337 6.75 -3.96 -6.59
C PHE A 337 6.17 -4.14 -5.16
N SER A 338 7.01 -4.60 -4.22
CA SER A 338 6.63 -4.92 -2.84
C SER A 338 5.68 -6.12 -2.68
N ALA A 339 5.49 -6.93 -3.72
CA ALA A 339 4.96 -8.28 -3.60
C ALA A 339 6.11 -9.30 -3.44
N THR A 340 5.97 -10.21 -2.48
CA THR A 340 6.95 -11.26 -2.15
C THR A 340 6.29 -12.62 -2.24
N SER A 341 7.04 -13.63 -2.65
CA SER A 341 6.50 -14.99 -2.74
C SER A 341 6.93 -15.87 -1.58
N MET A 342 6.07 -16.80 -1.18
CA MET A 342 6.39 -17.88 -0.26
C MET A 342 5.79 -19.20 -0.75
N HIS A 343 6.21 -20.30 -0.13
CA HIS A 343 5.70 -21.60 -0.49
C HIS A 343 4.21 -21.78 -0.11
N PRO A 344 3.35 -22.35 -0.97
CA PRO A 344 1.93 -22.58 -0.66
C PRO A 344 1.69 -23.44 0.59
N ALA A 345 2.61 -24.36 0.91
CA ALA A 345 2.55 -25.13 2.16
C ALA A 345 2.70 -24.24 3.40
N THR A 346 3.55 -23.21 3.36
CA THR A 346 3.71 -22.23 4.45
C THR A 346 2.42 -21.45 4.68
N MET A 347 1.74 -21.09 3.59
CA MET A 347 0.43 -20.46 3.67
C MET A 347 -0.59 -21.35 4.38
N ALA A 348 -0.66 -22.64 4.01
CA ALA A 348 -1.62 -23.57 4.60
C ALA A 348 -1.31 -23.97 6.04
N ILE A 349 -0.04 -24.21 6.39
CA ILE A 349 0.36 -24.65 7.73
C ILE A 349 0.21 -23.56 8.79
N THR A 350 0.10 -22.30 8.38
CA THR A 350 -0.18 -21.15 9.26
C THR A 350 -1.69 -20.95 9.47
N ASP A 351 -2.45 -22.05 9.53
CA ASP A 351 -3.93 -22.07 9.57
C ASP A 351 -4.61 -21.29 8.43
N SER A 352 -3.92 -21.19 7.29
CA SER A 352 -4.37 -20.35 6.16
C SER A 352 -4.59 -18.87 6.50
N PHE A 353 -4.00 -18.35 7.60
CA PHE A 353 -3.98 -16.89 7.86
C PHE A 353 -3.19 -16.14 6.79
N ILE A 354 -2.15 -16.78 6.24
CA ILE A 354 -1.46 -16.26 5.09
C ILE A 354 -2.14 -16.81 3.84
N ALA A 355 -2.67 -15.91 3.02
CA ALA A 355 -3.22 -16.21 1.71
C ALA A 355 -2.58 -15.31 0.65
N ILE A 356 -2.86 -15.61 -0.62
CA ILE A 356 -2.55 -14.70 -1.73
C ILE A 356 -3.18 -13.34 -1.42
N GLY A 357 -2.46 -12.25 -1.66
CA GLY A 357 -2.96 -10.90 -1.39
C GLY A 357 -2.95 -10.48 0.09
N THR A 358 -2.60 -11.39 1.01
CA THR A 358 -2.42 -11.03 2.43
C THR A 358 -1.23 -10.11 2.56
N GLN A 359 -1.41 -8.97 3.22
CA GLN A 359 -0.32 -8.09 3.57
C GLN A 359 0.40 -8.64 4.80
N LEU A 360 1.72 -8.74 4.73
CA LEU A 360 2.57 -8.92 5.91
C LEU A 360 3.23 -7.60 6.28
N LYS A 361 3.37 -7.35 7.59
CA LYS A 361 4.29 -6.34 8.11
C LYS A 361 5.57 -7.04 8.52
N LEU A 362 6.69 -6.49 8.11
CA LEU A 362 7.99 -7.14 8.20
C LEU A 362 8.95 -6.31 9.04
N GLU A 363 9.93 -7.00 9.62
CA GLU A 363 11.09 -6.41 10.26
C GLU A 363 12.01 -5.71 9.24
N LYS A 364 12.38 -6.44 8.19
CA LYS A 364 13.35 -6.07 7.15
C LYS A 364 13.07 -6.91 5.89
N PRO A 365 13.53 -6.52 4.68
CA PRO A 365 14.14 -5.24 4.32
C PRO A 365 13.11 -4.12 4.06
N THR A 366 11.81 -4.44 4.05
CA THR A 366 10.73 -3.47 3.83
C THR A 366 9.81 -3.41 5.07
N LYS A 367 8.97 -2.38 5.19
CA LYS A 367 7.98 -2.28 6.28
C LYS A 367 6.79 -3.23 6.11
N GLY A 368 6.64 -3.79 4.91
CA GLY A 368 5.57 -4.71 4.58
C GLY A 368 5.58 -5.11 3.12
N CYS A 369 4.89 -6.21 2.84
CA CYS A 369 4.76 -6.78 1.52
C CYS A 369 3.35 -7.35 1.31
N ILE A 370 3.02 -7.63 0.06
CA ILE A 370 1.88 -8.47 -0.30
C ILE A 370 2.39 -9.87 -0.61
N VAL A 371 1.72 -10.87 -0.07
CA VAL A 371 2.09 -12.27 -0.27
C VAL A 371 1.54 -12.81 -1.58
N THR A 372 2.41 -13.48 -2.33
CA THR A 372 2.09 -14.33 -3.48
C THR A 372 2.75 -15.69 -3.32
N SER A 373 2.59 -16.59 -4.29
CA SER A 373 3.07 -17.98 -4.20
C SER A 373 4.25 -18.28 -5.12
N CYS A 374 5.17 -19.11 -4.63
CA CYS A 374 6.21 -19.76 -5.43
C CYS A 374 6.40 -21.18 -4.86
N ASP A 375 6.17 -22.20 -5.67
CA ASP A 375 6.20 -23.63 -5.29
C ASP A 375 7.57 -24.29 -5.52
N SER A 376 8.53 -23.56 -6.08
CA SER A 376 9.90 -24.05 -6.31
C SER A 376 10.89 -23.75 -5.18
N ILE A 377 10.48 -23.00 -4.15
CA ILE A 377 11.33 -22.59 -3.02
C ILE A 377 11.09 -23.47 -1.79
N ASP A 378 11.97 -23.41 -0.79
CA ASP A 378 11.85 -24.25 0.40
C ASP A 378 10.55 -23.92 1.18
N GLY A 379 9.75 -24.97 1.42
CA GLY A 379 8.54 -24.92 2.24
C GLY A 379 8.81 -25.01 3.74
N PRO A 380 7.75 -25.14 4.56
CA PRO A 380 7.91 -25.24 6.00
C PRO A 380 8.41 -26.62 6.42
N ILE A 381 9.13 -26.64 7.54
CA ILE A 381 9.55 -27.86 8.23
C ILE A 381 8.79 -27.94 9.54
N ILE A 382 8.08 -29.04 9.76
CA ILE A 382 7.22 -29.22 10.95
C ILE A 382 7.68 -30.38 11.80
N LEU A 383 7.45 -30.24 13.11
CA LEU A 383 7.50 -31.32 14.09
C LEU A 383 6.06 -31.78 14.36
N LEU A 384 5.79 -33.06 14.14
CA LEU A 384 4.50 -33.68 14.41
C LEU A 384 4.37 -34.06 15.90
N LYS A 385 3.13 -34.26 16.36
CA LYS A 385 2.82 -34.67 17.74
C LYS A 385 3.47 -36.00 18.15
N ASN A 386 3.72 -36.90 17.21
CA ASN A 386 4.44 -38.16 17.43
C ASN A 386 5.98 -37.98 17.55
N GLY A 387 6.50 -36.77 17.31
CA GLY A 387 7.93 -36.44 17.38
C GLY A 387 8.67 -36.53 16.04
N SER A 388 8.03 -37.00 14.97
CA SER A 388 8.60 -37.02 13.62
C SER A 388 8.74 -35.62 13.04
N VAL A 389 9.77 -35.38 12.21
CA VAL A 389 9.98 -34.12 11.48
C VAL A 389 9.71 -34.35 10.01
N LYS A 390 8.99 -33.41 9.38
CA LYS A 390 8.63 -33.50 7.95
C LYS A 390 8.84 -32.19 7.21
N LYS A 391 9.42 -32.25 6.01
CA LYS A 391 9.49 -31.13 5.06
C LYS A 391 8.23 -31.17 4.19
N ILE A 392 7.40 -30.13 4.26
CA ILE A 392 6.09 -30.14 3.59
C ILE A 392 6.20 -29.60 2.17
N LYS A 393 5.75 -30.37 1.19
CA LYS A 393 5.96 -30.07 -0.24
C LYS A 393 4.74 -29.54 -0.96
N SER A 394 3.55 -29.64 -0.37
CA SER A 394 2.32 -29.12 -1.02
C SER A 394 1.35 -28.48 -0.04
N LYS A 395 0.44 -27.68 -0.59
CA LYS A 395 -0.63 -27.02 0.16
C LYS A 395 -1.59 -28.04 0.76
N GLU A 396 -1.91 -29.08 0.00
CA GLU A 396 -2.84 -30.15 0.38
C GLU A 396 -2.27 -30.97 1.55
N GLU A 397 -0.97 -31.29 1.47
CA GLU A 397 -0.26 -31.98 2.55
C GLU A 397 -0.23 -31.13 3.84
N ALA A 398 0.09 -29.84 3.71
CA ALA A 398 0.10 -28.91 4.85
C ALA A 398 -1.26 -28.85 5.56
N LYS A 399 -2.36 -28.77 4.81
CA LYS A 399 -3.72 -28.77 5.39
C LYS A 399 -4.03 -30.06 6.13
N LYS A 400 -3.63 -31.21 5.56
CA LYS A 400 -3.86 -32.53 6.18
C LYS A 400 -3.07 -32.68 7.48
N LEU A 401 -1.84 -32.19 7.53
CA LEU A 401 -0.93 -32.35 8.67
C LEU A 401 -1.02 -31.22 9.70
N TYR A 402 -1.69 -30.11 9.41
CA TYR A 402 -1.87 -29.00 10.37
C TYR A 402 -2.41 -29.48 11.73
N PRO A 403 -3.47 -30.32 11.83
CA PRO A 403 -3.96 -30.81 13.11
C PRO A 403 -2.95 -31.67 13.89
N GLU A 404 -2.01 -32.31 13.20
CA GLU A 404 -0.97 -33.17 13.78
C GLU A 404 0.34 -32.41 14.05
N THR A 405 0.42 -31.15 13.66
CA THR A 405 1.59 -30.29 13.90
C THR A 405 1.67 -29.93 15.38
N LYS A 406 2.83 -30.21 15.99
CA LYS A 406 3.18 -29.76 17.34
C LYS A 406 3.92 -28.42 17.31
N GLU A 407 4.85 -28.27 16.37
CA GLU A 407 5.68 -27.08 16.21
C GLU A 407 6.02 -26.88 14.73
N ILE A 408 6.03 -25.63 14.25
CA ILE A 408 6.62 -25.28 12.97
C ILE A 408 8.07 -24.87 13.24
N LEU A 409 9.03 -25.72 12.88
CA LEU A 409 10.45 -25.50 13.12
C LEU A 409 11.00 -24.40 12.22
N TYR A 410 10.61 -24.43 10.95
CA TYR A 410 10.94 -23.41 9.96
C TYR A 410 9.70 -23.06 9.13
N LEU A 411 9.44 -21.76 8.94
CA LEU A 411 8.38 -21.30 8.05
C LEU A 411 8.72 -21.49 6.56
N GLY A 412 9.99 -21.70 6.23
CA GLY A 412 10.47 -21.79 4.84
C GLY A 412 10.85 -20.42 4.27
N ASP A 413 10.97 -20.37 2.95
CA ASP A 413 11.51 -19.23 2.22
C ASP A 413 10.50 -18.07 2.08
N ILE A 414 11.03 -16.85 2.15
CA ILE A 414 10.39 -15.64 1.63
C ILE A 414 11.27 -15.02 0.55
N LEU A 415 10.71 -14.93 -0.65
CA LEU A 415 11.43 -14.49 -1.86
C LEU A 415 11.32 -12.97 -2.04
N PHE A 416 12.47 -12.30 -2.04
CA PHE A 416 12.57 -10.85 -2.21
C PHE A 416 13.30 -10.44 -3.49
N PRO A 417 12.68 -9.60 -4.32
CA PRO A 417 13.36 -8.99 -5.45
C PRO A 417 14.48 -8.06 -4.96
N PHE A 418 15.65 -8.14 -5.58
CA PHE A 418 16.76 -7.21 -5.31
C PHE A 418 16.33 -5.74 -5.44
N GLY A 419 15.51 -5.43 -6.44
CA GLY A 419 15.00 -4.08 -6.68
C GLY A 419 14.20 -3.49 -5.50
N ASP A 420 13.48 -4.32 -4.73
CA ASP A 420 12.74 -3.85 -3.55
C ASP A 420 13.69 -3.53 -2.39
N VAL A 421 14.77 -4.29 -2.22
CA VAL A 421 15.82 -4.03 -1.22
C VAL A 421 16.56 -2.73 -1.56
N LEU A 422 16.97 -2.59 -2.83
CA LEU A 422 17.65 -1.40 -3.34
C LEU A 422 16.77 -0.15 -3.20
N ASN A 423 15.49 -0.23 -3.56
CA ASN A 423 14.57 0.91 -3.49
C ASN A 423 14.35 1.43 -2.05
N ARG A 424 14.53 0.57 -1.03
CA ARG A 424 14.45 0.96 0.38
C ARG A 424 15.78 1.42 0.96
N ASN A 425 16.87 1.36 0.19
CA ASN A 425 18.22 1.62 0.67
C ASN A 425 18.56 0.81 1.94
N SER A 426 18.06 -0.43 1.99
CA SER A 426 18.35 -1.36 3.08
C SER A 426 19.75 -1.93 2.91
N LEU A 427 20.41 -2.28 4.02
CA LEU A 427 21.57 -3.15 3.97
C LEU A 427 21.19 -4.47 3.29
N LEU A 428 22.09 -4.98 2.46
CA LEU A 428 21.90 -6.26 1.79
C LEU A 428 21.90 -7.37 2.84
N LEU A 429 20.78 -8.09 2.90
CA LEU A 429 20.59 -9.25 3.77
C LEU A 429 21.39 -10.43 3.23
N LYS A 430 21.85 -11.29 4.13
CA LYS A 430 22.53 -12.53 3.81
C LYS A 430 21.49 -13.56 3.37
N SER A 431 21.55 -13.98 2.12
CA SER A 431 20.78 -15.14 1.65
C SER A 431 21.43 -16.42 2.17
N GLY A 432 20.61 -17.42 2.54
CA GLY A 432 21.10 -18.79 2.65
C GLY A 432 21.63 -19.30 1.30
N TYR A 433 22.43 -20.36 1.34
CA TYR A 433 22.86 -21.05 0.13
C TYR A 433 21.67 -21.79 -0.52
N VAL A 434 21.48 -21.55 -1.82
CA VAL A 434 20.28 -21.92 -2.60
C VAL A 434 20.66 -22.43 -3.99
N GLU A 435 19.71 -23.09 -4.64
CA GLU A 435 19.91 -23.82 -5.90
C GLU A 435 20.43 -22.90 -7.02
N GLU A 436 19.93 -21.67 -7.11
CA GLU A 436 20.35 -20.70 -8.13
C GLU A 436 21.81 -20.27 -7.94
N TRP A 437 22.27 -20.15 -6.68
CA TRP A 437 23.67 -19.84 -6.39
C TRP A 437 24.56 -21.04 -6.72
N TRP A 438 24.16 -22.24 -6.32
CA TRP A 438 24.88 -23.47 -6.67
C TRP A 438 25.02 -23.65 -8.19
N LYS A 439 23.93 -23.44 -8.95
CA LYS A 439 23.96 -23.47 -10.41
C LYS A 439 24.90 -22.43 -10.98
N ARG A 440 24.92 -21.21 -10.41
CA ARG A 440 25.83 -20.17 -10.86
C ARG A 440 27.29 -20.55 -10.63
N GLU A 441 27.62 -21.23 -9.53
CA GLU A 441 28.97 -21.75 -9.29
C GLU A 441 29.34 -22.84 -10.31
N LEU A 442 28.38 -23.68 -10.73
CA LEU A 442 28.57 -24.66 -11.80
C LEU A 442 28.76 -23.99 -13.18
N GLU A 443 27.96 -22.97 -13.52
CA GLU A 443 28.10 -22.22 -14.78
C GLU A 443 29.46 -21.55 -14.94
N LEU A 444 30.08 -21.13 -13.83
CA LEU A 444 31.43 -20.58 -13.82
C LEU A 444 32.52 -21.63 -14.09
N LYS A 445 32.20 -22.92 -13.89
CA LYS A 445 33.10 -24.05 -14.17
C LYS A 445 32.87 -24.62 -15.57
N ASP A 446 31.61 -24.83 -15.94
CA ASP A 446 31.20 -25.35 -17.24
C ASP A 446 29.78 -24.88 -17.58
N LEU A 447 29.67 -23.95 -18.52
CA LEU A 447 28.41 -23.35 -18.94
C LEU A 447 27.50 -24.33 -19.71
N GLU A 448 28.07 -25.18 -20.56
CA GLU A 448 27.27 -26.09 -21.39
C GLU A 448 26.73 -27.25 -20.55
N PHE A 449 27.56 -27.79 -19.66
CA PHE A 449 27.10 -28.79 -18.70
C PHE A 449 26.01 -28.20 -17.78
N ALA A 450 26.22 -26.99 -17.23
CA ALA A 450 25.24 -26.35 -16.35
C ALA A 450 23.87 -26.10 -17.00
N LYS A 451 23.82 -25.80 -18.32
CA LYS A 451 22.56 -25.64 -19.06
C LYS A 451 21.76 -26.94 -19.15
N SER A 452 22.43 -28.09 -19.16
CA SER A 452 21.76 -29.40 -19.19
C SER A 452 21.22 -29.86 -17.84
N ILE A 453 21.53 -29.11 -16.77
CA ILE A 453 21.17 -29.44 -15.40
C ILE A 453 20.00 -28.57 -14.92
N ASP A 454 18.98 -29.25 -14.37
CA ASP A 454 17.94 -28.63 -13.55
C ASP A 454 18.37 -28.70 -12.07
N GLU A 455 18.70 -27.55 -11.50
CA GLU A 455 19.15 -27.38 -10.13
C GLU A 455 18.10 -27.78 -9.09
N PHE A 456 16.81 -27.78 -9.44
CA PHE A 456 15.76 -28.16 -8.48
C PHE A 456 15.51 -29.67 -8.42
N SER A 457 16.04 -30.44 -9.39
CA SER A 457 15.77 -31.87 -9.58
C SER A 457 16.99 -32.77 -9.36
N ILE A 458 18.07 -32.27 -8.75
CA ILE A 458 19.29 -33.03 -8.45
C ILE A 458 19.05 -34.06 -7.33
N ASN A 459 19.50 -35.29 -7.55
CA ASN A 459 19.60 -36.33 -6.51
C ASN A 459 20.96 -36.31 -5.79
N LEU A 460 21.09 -37.00 -4.66
CA LEU A 460 22.31 -36.94 -3.85
C LEU A 460 23.56 -37.47 -4.58
N ASP A 461 23.45 -38.60 -5.27
CA ASP A 461 24.59 -39.21 -5.97
C ASP A 461 25.12 -38.27 -7.06
N LYS A 462 24.22 -37.62 -7.82
CA LYS A 462 24.59 -36.63 -8.83
C LYS A 462 25.17 -35.37 -8.18
N ALA A 463 24.63 -34.91 -7.06
CA ALA A 463 25.20 -33.78 -6.31
C ALA A 463 26.65 -34.05 -5.90
N ILE A 464 26.96 -35.27 -5.43
CA ILE A 464 28.30 -35.70 -5.05
C ILE A 464 29.22 -35.76 -6.27
N GLU A 465 28.75 -36.35 -7.37
CA GLU A 465 29.49 -36.44 -8.64
C GLU A 465 29.90 -35.04 -9.13
N ILE A 466 28.94 -34.12 -9.21
CA ILE A 466 29.16 -32.75 -9.69
C ILE A 466 30.11 -31.99 -8.75
N SER A 467 29.88 -32.09 -7.43
CA SER A 467 30.73 -31.42 -6.44
C SER A 467 32.17 -31.94 -6.50
N THR A 468 32.35 -33.24 -6.75
CA THR A 468 33.67 -33.86 -6.92
C THR A 468 34.34 -33.43 -8.23
N LEU A 469 33.61 -33.45 -9.34
CA LEU A 469 34.15 -33.17 -10.67
C LEU A 469 34.57 -31.70 -10.83
N PHE A 470 33.74 -30.77 -10.34
CA PHE A 470 33.94 -29.33 -10.56
C PHE A 470 34.49 -28.58 -9.35
N ASN A 471 34.70 -29.27 -8.23
CA ASN A 471 35.14 -28.71 -6.95
C ASN A 471 34.29 -27.50 -6.52
N ILE A 472 32.97 -27.71 -6.51
CA ILE A 472 31.97 -26.76 -6.02
C ILE A 472 31.35 -27.27 -4.71
N PRO A 473 30.73 -26.40 -3.90
CA PRO A 473 30.07 -26.82 -2.67
C PRO A 473 28.96 -27.86 -2.89
N LEU A 474 28.66 -28.60 -1.83
CA LEU A 474 27.58 -29.59 -1.87
C LEU A 474 26.22 -28.90 -2.11
N HIS A 475 25.38 -29.57 -2.90
CA HIS A 475 24.09 -29.03 -3.32
C HIS A 475 23.19 -28.61 -2.11
N PRO A 476 22.52 -27.44 -2.16
CA PRO A 476 21.73 -26.86 -1.06
C PRO A 476 20.65 -27.78 -0.44
N LYS A 477 20.10 -28.69 -1.23
CA LYS A 477 19.13 -29.72 -0.79
C LYS A 477 19.70 -30.70 0.24
N TYR A 478 21.02 -30.91 0.23
CA TYR A 478 21.73 -31.95 0.99
C TYR A 478 22.66 -31.38 2.07
N ILE A 479 22.50 -30.11 2.41
CA ILE A 479 23.16 -29.45 3.55
C ILE A 479 22.11 -29.10 4.60
N PHE A 480 22.55 -28.86 5.84
CA PHE A 480 21.67 -28.64 6.98
C PHE A 480 21.91 -27.29 7.66
N TYR A 481 21.01 -26.92 8.57
CA TYR A 481 21.06 -25.66 9.32
C TYR A 481 22.09 -25.69 10.47
N TRP A 482 23.35 -26.01 10.15
CA TRP A 482 24.44 -26.17 11.12
C TRP A 482 24.72 -24.93 11.97
N THR A 483 24.34 -23.75 11.48
CA THR A 483 24.46 -22.46 12.19
C THR A 483 23.34 -22.24 13.22
N GLN A 484 22.35 -23.14 13.31
CA GLN A 484 21.13 -22.99 14.10
C GLN A 484 21.06 -23.90 15.33
N ILE A 485 22.13 -24.66 15.61
CA ILE A 485 22.25 -25.51 16.80
C ILE A 485 23.31 -24.97 17.75
N THR A 486 23.15 -25.28 19.03
CA THR A 486 24.10 -24.93 20.08
C THR A 486 25.21 -25.99 20.22
N GLU A 487 26.27 -25.65 20.94
CA GLU A 487 27.39 -26.58 21.22
C GLU A 487 26.93 -27.84 21.98
N ASP A 488 26.05 -27.69 22.97
CA ASP A 488 25.54 -28.82 23.76
C ASP A 488 24.69 -29.76 22.90
N GLN A 489 23.84 -29.20 22.04
CA GLN A 489 23.06 -29.93 21.05
C GLN A 489 23.95 -30.68 20.05
N PHE A 490 24.99 -30.02 19.55
CA PHE A 490 25.94 -30.62 18.62
C PHE A 490 26.70 -31.79 19.26
N LYS A 491 27.21 -31.61 20.48
CA LYS A 491 27.89 -32.66 21.23
C LYS A 491 26.97 -33.86 21.48
N SER A 492 25.75 -33.62 21.99
CA SER A 492 24.77 -34.68 22.25
C SER A 492 24.39 -35.43 20.96
N LEU A 493 24.28 -34.74 19.82
CA LEU A 493 24.05 -35.38 18.52
C LEU A 493 25.20 -36.31 18.12
N LEU A 494 26.45 -35.88 18.27
CA LEU A 494 27.62 -36.71 17.93
C LEU A 494 27.71 -37.97 18.81
N GLU A 495 27.43 -37.85 20.10
CA GLU A 495 27.35 -38.99 21.02
C GLU A 495 26.23 -39.96 20.61
N TRP A 496 25.07 -39.42 20.18
CA TRP A 496 23.96 -40.23 19.72
C TRP A 496 24.25 -40.96 18.40
N ILE A 497 24.97 -40.31 17.49
CA ILE A 497 25.41 -40.91 16.21
C ILE A 497 26.35 -42.10 16.47
N GLN A 498 27.26 -42.02 17.43
CA GLN A 498 28.21 -43.11 17.71
C GLN A 498 27.54 -44.42 18.17
N ILE A 499 26.40 -44.32 18.85
CA ILE A 499 25.63 -45.50 19.29
C ILE A 499 24.51 -45.88 18.32
N SER A 500 24.34 -45.11 17.24
CA SER A 500 23.33 -45.38 16.22
C SER A 500 23.76 -46.52 15.30
N ASN A 501 22.75 -47.22 14.77
CA ASN A 501 22.96 -48.29 13.81
C ASN A 501 22.80 -47.76 12.38
N PHE A 502 23.71 -48.13 11.48
CA PHE A 502 23.61 -47.80 10.06
C PHE A 502 23.43 -49.05 9.20
N ASN A 503 22.25 -49.18 8.58
CA ASN A 503 21.98 -50.16 7.54
C ASN A 503 21.15 -49.51 6.43
N GLU A 504 21.83 -48.83 5.51
CA GLU A 504 21.30 -47.88 4.52
C GLU A 504 20.57 -46.65 5.09
N LYS A 505 20.06 -46.77 6.32
CA LYS A 505 19.36 -45.80 7.14
C LYS A 505 20.05 -45.69 8.48
N LEU A 506 20.13 -44.47 9.01
CA LEU A 506 20.51 -44.18 10.38
C LEU A 506 19.34 -44.48 11.32
N ILE A 507 19.56 -45.40 12.25
CA ILE A 507 18.60 -45.80 13.27
C ILE A 507 19.18 -45.45 14.63
N PHE A 508 18.60 -44.43 15.23
CA PHE A 508 19.00 -43.94 16.54
C PHE A 508 18.18 -44.60 17.65
N PRO A 509 18.82 -45.13 18.71
CA PRO A 509 18.09 -45.68 19.85
C PRO A 509 17.36 -44.56 20.60
N TYR A 510 16.09 -44.78 20.92
CA TYR A 510 15.17 -43.79 21.45
C TYR A 510 14.12 -44.41 22.39
N SER A 511 14.54 -45.35 23.24
CA SER A 511 13.69 -45.87 24.31
C SER A 511 13.50 -44.82 25.42
N LYS A 512 12.71 -45.11 26.47
CA LYS A 512 12.48 -44.16 27.58
C LYS A 512 13.77 -43.62 28.21
N LYS A 513 14.82 -44.45 28.29
CA LYS A 513 16.11 -44.05 28.86
C LYS A 513 16.87 -43.12 27.89
N GLU A 514 17.00 -43.51 26.63
CA GLU A 514 17.73 -42.74 25.62
C GLU A 514 17.02 -41.43 25.28
N LYS A 515 15.70 -41.35 25.41
CA LYS A 515 14.93 -40.10 25.26
C LYS A 515 15.40 -39.00 26.20
N GLU A 516 15.69 -39.33 27.45
CA GLU A 516 16.17 -38.36 28.43
C GLU A 516 17.65 -38.01 28.19
N ILE A 517 18.48 -39.00 27.84
CA ILE A 517 19.91 -38.80 27.59
C ILE A 517 20.16 -37.96 26.33
N PHE A 518 19.45 -38.25 25.24
CA PHE A 518 19.67 -37.63 23.92
C PHE A 518 18.57 -36.65 23.55
N LYS A 519 17.92 -36.03 24.54
CA LYS A 519 16.92 -34.98 24.32
C LYS A 519 17.50 -33.82 23.50
N ASP A 520 18.72 -33.39 23.82
CA ASP A 520 19.40 -32.31 23.10
C ASP A 520 19.89 -32.76 21.72
N GLY A 521 20.36 -34.01 21.58
CA GLY A 521 20.68 -34.60 20.28
C GLY A 521 19.47 -34.70 19.35
N LYS A 522 18.30 -35.12 19.87
CA LYS A 522 17.03 -35.09 19.14
C LYS A 522 16.64 -33.67 18.75
N ARG A 523 16.78 -32.70 19.66
CA ARG A 523 16.49 -31.29 19.34
C ARG A 523 17.46 -30.75 18.29
N ALA A 524 18.73 -31.15 18.30
CA ALA A 524 19.68 -30.83 17.25
C ALA A 524 19.20 -31.35 15.89
N LEU A 525 18.78 -32.62 15.83
CA LEU A 525 18.26 -33.23 14.61
C LEU A 525 17.02 -32.49 14.05
N GLU A 526 16.12 -32.05 14.94
CA GLU A 526 14.97 -31.20 14.59
C GLU A 526 15.41 -29.84 14.02
N LEU A 527 16.29 -29.12 14.73
CA LEU A 527 16.75 -27.78 14.35
C LEU A 527 17.64 -27.79 13.10
N LEU A 528 18.36 -28.87 12.83
CA LEU A 528 19.07 -29.08 11.56
C LEU A 528 18.11 -29.25 10.37
N GLY A 529 16.81 -29.45 10.63
CA GLY A 529 15.78 -29.60 9.61
C GLY A 529 15.84 -30.94 8.89
N ILE A 530 16.35 -31.99 9.55
CA ILE A 530 16.51 -33.33 8.97
C ILE A 530 15.18 -34.07 9.08
N GLU A 531 14.65 -34.54 7.95
CA GLU A 531 13.40 -35.31 7.92
C GLU A 531 13.60 -36.71 8.52
N HIS A 532 12.78 -37.07 9.51
CA HIS A 532 12.92 -38.34 10.23
C HIS A 532 11.61 -38.80 10.86
N GLU A 533 11.50 -40.12 11.04
CA GLU A 533 10.35 -40.77 11.66
C GLU A 533 10.66 -41.24 13.08
N VAL A 534 9.73 -41.04 14.01
CA VAL A 534 9.81 -41.53 15.39
C VAL A 534 8.90 -42.75 15.55
N THR A 535 9.49 -43.84 16.00
CA THR A 535 8.78 -45.07 16.41
C THR A 535 8.80 -45.19 17.93
N LEU A 536 8.29 -46.30 18.49
CA LEU A 536 8.27 -46.51 19.94
C LEU A 536 9.67 -46.49 20.56
N GLU A 537 10.66 -47.07 19.86
CA GLU A 537 12.00 -47.30 20.40
C GLU A 537 13.11 -46.61 19.59
N ASN A 538 12.83 -46.06 18.41
CA ASN A 538 13.87 -45.54 17.52
C ASN A 538 13.47 -44.23 16.84
N VAL A 539 14.47 -43.44 16.48
CA VAL A 539 14.36 -42.38 15.46
C VAL A 539 15.07 -42.85 14.20
N VAL A 540 14.39 -42.77 13.05
CA VAL A 540 14.86 -43.33 11.79
C VAL A 540 14.94 -42.24 10.72
N LEU A 541 16.11 -42.08 10.12
CA LEU A 541 16.29 -41.24 8.94
C LEU A 541 16.11 -42.12 7.70
N ASN A 542 15.53 -41.55 6.63
CA ASN A 542 15.52 -42.25 5.35
C ASN A 542 16.94 -42.37 4.78
N SER A 543 17.11 -43.17 3.72
CA SER A 543 18.47 -43.45 3.20
C SER A 543 19.17 -42.19 2.66
N GLU A 544 18.43 -41.31 1.98
CA GLU A 544 18.98 -40.09 1.40
C GLU A 544 19.46 -39.11 2.49
N GLU A 545 18.63 -38.84 3.50
CA GLU A 545 18.95 -37.97 4.63
C GLU A 545 20.08 -38.56 5.49
N SER A 546 20.12 -39.89 5.64
CA SER A 546 21.19 -40.58 6.36
C SER A 546 22.54 -40.35 5.69
N LYS A 547 22.62 -40.60 4.37
CA LYS A 547 23.84 -40.40 3.59
C LYS A 547 24.25 -38.93 3.60
N ALA A 548 23.31 -38.00 3.42
CA ALA A 548 23.58 -36.57 3.46
C ALA A 548 24.19 -36.14 4.81
N LEU A 549 23.64 -36.59 5.94
CA LEU A 549 24.17 -36.30 7.27
C LEU A 549 25.60 -36.82 7.46
N LEU A 550 25.88 -38.07 7.07
CA LEU A 550 27.22 -38.65 7.16
C LEU A 550 28.23 -37.93 6.27
N ILE A 551 27.84 -37.55 5.05
CA ILE A 551 28.68 -36.77 4.13
C ILE A 551 29.03 -35.40 4.71
N ASN A 552 28.04 -34.70 5.29
CA ASN A 552 28.28 -33.41 5.95
C ASN A 552 29.29 -33.56 7.10
N LEU A 553 29.20 -34.64 7.87
CA LEU A 553 30.12 -34.92 8.97
C LEU A 553 31.49 -35.45 8.51
N GLY A 554 31.68 -35.73 7.21
CA GLY A 554 32.91 -36.35 6.71
C GLY A 554 33.08 -37.81 7.12
N ILE A 555 32.00 -38.51 7.45
CA ILE A 555 32.03 -39.91 7.86
C ILE A 555 31.95 -40.79 6.60
N PRO A 556 32.93 -41.68 6.35
CA PRO A 556 32.92 -42.54 5.18
C PRO A 556 31.79 -43.56 5.27
N ILE A 557 31.01 -43.67 4.20
CA ILE A 557 29.96 -44.68 4.07
C ILE A 557 30.65 -45.97 3.61
N GLN A 558 31.05 -46.84 4.54
CA GLN A 558 31.65 -48.15 4.20
C GLN A 558 30.56 -49.19 3.95
N ASN A 559 30.74 -50.03 2.91
CA ASN A 559 29.83 -51.12 2.54
C ASN A 559 30.10 -52.43 3.31
N SER A 560 30.69 -52.38 4.50
CA SER A 560 31.17 -53.58 5.22
C SER A 560 30.61 -53.65 6.63
N SER A 561 29.90 -54.75 6.93
CA SER A 561 29.61 -55.49 8.20
C SER A 561 29.52 -54.80 9.58
N ASP A 562 30.02 -53.58 9.76
CA ASP A 562 29.96 -52.84 11.02
C ASP A 562 28.62 -52.09 11.09
N LEU A 563 27.76 -52.53 12.01
CA LEU A 563 26.45 -51.90 12.24
C LEU A 563 26.57 -50.53 12.94
N PHE A 564 27.70 -50.20 13.57
CA PHE A 564 27.84 -48.97 14.37
C PHE A 564 28.77 -47.95 13.73
N ILE A 565 28.45 -46.66 13.90
CA ILE A 565 29.28 -45.57 13.41
C ILE A 565 30.40 -45.24 14.40
N LYS A 566 31.65 -45.27 13.93
CA LYS A 566 32.81 -44.87 14.70
C LYS A 566 33.38 -43.57 14.14
N LEU A 567 33.45 -42.54 14.99
CA LEU A 567 34.20 -41.32 14.70
C LEU A 567 35.68 -41.56 15.00
N SER A 568 36.59 -41.07 14.15
CA SER A 568 38.02 -41.15 14.42
C SER A 568 38.43 -40.20 15.56
N GLU A 569 39.56 -40.46 16.22
CA GLU A 569 40.09 -39.56 17.27
C GLU A 569 40.37 -38.14 16.72
N GLU A 570 40.81 -38.05 15.46
CA GLU A 570 41.00 -36.78 14.76
C GLU A 570 39.68 -36.02 14.60
N GLN A 571 38.60 -36.70 14.21
CA GLN A 571 37.27 -36.11 14.09
C GLN A 571 36.73 -35.65 15.46
N LEU A 572 36.88 -36.47 16.50
CA LEU A 572 36.47 -36.12 17.86
C LEU A 572 37.24 -34.89 18.37
N THR A 573 38.55 -34.81 18.10
CA THR A 573 39.37 -33.66 18.48
C THR A 573 38.92 -32.41 17.73
N LEU A 574 38.66 -32.53 16.43
CA LEU A 574 38.18 -31.43 15.59
C LEU A 574 36.80 -30.94 16.04
N PHE A 575 35.85 -31.83 16.28
CA PHE A 575 34.48 -31.48 16.66
C PHE A 575 34.38 -30.87 18.06
N ASN A 576 35.34 -31.16 18.95
CA ASN A 576 35.45 -30.54 20.26
C ASN A 576 36.21 -29.20 20.28
N ASN A 577 36.73 -28.72 19.13
CA ASN A 577 37.48 -27.47 19.06
C ASN A 577 36.57 -26.22 19.16
N LYS A 578 36.40 -25.72 20.39
CA LYS A 578 35.55 -24.56 20.71
C LYS A 578 35.96 -23.23 20.07
N GLU A 579 37.15 -23.10 19.51
CA GLU A 579 37.59 -21.87 18.82
C GLU A 579 36.93 -21.70 17.45
N LEU A 580 36.44 -22.80 16.86
CA LEU A 580 35.81 -22.84 15.56
C LEU A 580 34.29 -22.86 15.71
N SER A 581 33.56 -22.22 14.78
CA SER A 581 32.11 -22.41 14.71
C SER A 581 31.77 -23.86 14.30
N ILE A 582 30.56 -24.32 14.63
CA ILE A 582 30.10 -25.67 14.25
C ILE A 582 30.24 -25.87 12.73
N LEU A 583 29.80 -24.90 11.92
CA LEU A 583 29.91 -24.98 10.46
C LEU A 583 31.38 -25.08 9.99
N ASP A 584 32.32 -24.40 10.64
CA ASP A 584 33.75 -24.51 10.30
C ASP A 584 34.32 -25.89 10.63
N ARG A 585 33.90 -26.49 11.76
CA ARG A 585 34.29 -27.87 12.12
C ARG A 585 33.73 -28.88 11.12
N ILE A 586 32.47 -28.71 10.71
CA ILE A 586 31.83 -29.49 9.65
C ILE A 586 32.62 -29.38 8.34
N ASN A 587 32.97 -28.17 7.90
CA ASN A 587 33.76 -27.96 6.68
C ASN A 587 35.17 -28.56 6.75
N LYS A 588 35.82 -28.55 7.91
CA LYS A 588 37.15 -29.17 8.09
C LYS A 588 37.10 -30.70 8.10
N SER A 589 36.00 -31.30 8.53
CA SER A 589 35.80 -32.77 8.53
C SER A 589 35.31 -33.28 7.17
N SER A 590 34.41 -32.52 6.53
CA SER A 590 33.77 -32.88 5.27
C SER A 590 34.76 -32.88 4.10
N LYS A 591 34.57 -33.82 3.17
CA LYS A 591 35.25 -33.81 1.86
C LYS A 591 34.78 -32.65 0.98
N PHE A 592 33.54 -32.20 1.16
CA PHE A 592 32.89 -31.16 0.36
C PHE A 592 32.71 -29.87 1.18
N ILE A 593 32.76 -28.72 0.51
CA ILE A 593 32.43 -27.45 1.14
C ILE A 593 30.93 -27.43 1.48
N ILE A 594 30.61 -27.23 2.76
CA ILE A 594 29.25 -27.11 3.28
C ILE A 594 28.98 -25.63 3.54
N LYS A 595 28.06 -25.04 2.79
CA LYS A 595 27.70 -23.61 2.93
C LYS A 595 26.65 -23.41 4.03
N ASP A 596 26.48 -22.17 4.47
CA ASP A 596 25.40 -21.81 5.40
C ASP A 596 24.04 -21.86 4.69
N LYS A 597 23.18 -22.80 5.11
CA LYS A 597 21.80 -22.90 4.59
C LYS A 597 20.87 -21.85 5.17
N ALA A 598 21.16 -21.31 6.36
CA ALA A 598 20.25 -20.42 7.09
C ALA A 598 20.22 -19.00 6.51
N GLY A 599 21.38 -18.32 6.42
CA GLY A 599 21.41 -16.90 6.13
C GLY A 599 20.63 -16.08 7.18
N ASP A 600 19.99 -15.00 6.73
CA ASP A 600 19.16 -14.15 7.59
C ASP A 600 17.70 -14.66 7.66
N PHE A 601 17.13 -14.62 8.87
CA PHE A 601 15.70 -14.80 9.09
C PHE A 601 14.97 -13.45 9.20
N ILE A 602 13.70 -13.43 8.80
CA ILE A 602 12.84 -12.25 8.81
C ILE A 602 11.64 -12.46 9.72
N GLY A 603 11.52 -11.57 10.70
CA GLY A 603 10.32 -11.44 11.51
C GLY A 603 9.16 -10.85 10.71
N ALA A 604 7.96 -11.42 10.92
CA ALA A 604 6.77 -10.97 10.22
C ALA A 604 5.52 -11.14 11.08
N ARG A 605 4.52 -10.29 10.82
CA ARG A 605 3.16 -10.45 11.32
C ARG A 605 2.13 -10.22 10.23
N MET A 606 0.92 -10.69 10.47
CA MET A 606 -0.21 -10.39 9.61
C MET A 606 -0.55 -8.89 9.65
N GLY A 607 -0.46 -8.26 8.48
CA GLY A 607 -1.08 -6.99 8.16
C GLY A 607 -2.53 -7.22 7.75
N ARG A 608 -3.01 -6.54 6.71
CA ARG A 608 -4.38 -6.66 6.19
C ARG A 608 -4.60 -7.95 5.39
N PRO A 609 -5.71 -8.69 5.62
CA PRO A 609 -6.12 -9.75 4.71
C PRO A 609 -6.41 -9.22 3.30
N GLU A 610 -6.45 -10.11 2.32
CA GLU A 610 -6.91 -9.79 0.97
C GLU A 610 -8.38 -9.30 0.94
N LYS A 611 -8.74 -8.52 -0.09
CA LYS A 611 -10.12 -8.03 -0.27
C LYS A 611 -10.45 -7.89 -1.75
N ALA A 612 -11.44 -8.69 -2.19
CA ALA A 612 -12.12 -8.54 -3.48
C ALA A 612 -13.60 -8.13 -3.31
N LYS A 613 -13.95 -7.49 -2.18
CA LYS A 613 -15.33 -7.08 -1.89
C LYS A 613 -15.74 -5.91 -2.78
N LEU A 614 -16.97 -5.96 -3.31
CA LEU A 614 -17.62 -4.85 -4.00
C LEU A 614 -17.59 -3.57 -3.15
N ARG A 615 -17.33 -2.43 -3.78
CA ARG A 615 -17.39 -1.12 -3.14
C ARG A 615 -18.85 -0.69 -3.06
N LYS A 616 -19.45 -0.78 -1.86
CA LYS A 616 -20.84 -0.37 -1.61
C LYS A 616 -20.88 0.84 -0.69
N LEU A 617 -21.70 1.83 -1.03
CA LEU A 617 -22.04 2.91 -0.11
C LEU A 617 -22.88 2.39 1.07
N ILE A 618 -22.89 3.15 2.16
CA ILE A 618 -23.76 2.89 3.31
C ILE A 618 -25.22 2.93 2.85
N GLY A 619 -25.96 1.85 3.10
CA GLY A 619 -27.33 1.66 2.62
C GLY A 619 -27.43 0.90 1.30
N SER A 620 -26.32 0.71 0.58
CA SER A 620 -26.27 0.00 -0.72
C SER A 620 -27.31 0.54 -1.73
N PRO A 621 -27.32 1.86 -2.01
CA PRO A 621 -28.26 2.46 -2.94
C PRO A 621 -28.08 1.93 -4.36
N ASN A 622 -29.17 1.83 -5.10
CA ASN A 622 -29.18 1.56 -6.54
C ASN A 622 -29.12 2.86 -7.35
N MET A 623 -29.51 3.99 -6.76
CA MET A 623 -29.54 5.31 -7.39
C MET A 623 -29.15 6.43 -6.44
N LEU A 624 -28.60 7.50 -7.00
CA LEU A 624 -28.36 8.78 -6.30
C LEU A 624 -29.60 9.68 -6.41
N PHE A 625 -30.73 9.19 -5.88
CA PHE A 625 -32.00 9.92 -5.84
C PHE A 625 -32.49 10.01 -4.37
N PRO A 626 -32.84 11.21 -3.87
CA PRO A 626 -33.39 11.39 -2.52
C PRO A 626 -34.72 10.65 -2.31
N ILE A 627 -34.79 9.78 -1.31
CA ILE A 627 -36.02 9.09 -0.87
C ILE A 627 -36.45 9.53 0.55
N GLY A 628 -35.80 10.57 1.09
CA GLY A 628 -36.13 11.22 2.35
C GLY A 628 -36.18 10.27 3.55
N LYS A 629 -36.96 10.63 4.57
CA LYS A 629 -37.25 9.74 5.72
C LYS A 629 -38.27 8.66 5.35
N GLU A 630 -39.11 8.98 4.36
CA GLU A 630 -40.29 8.27 3.88
C GLU A 630 -39.94 6.88 3.34
N GLY A 631 -38.78 6.69 2.71
CA GLY A 631 -38.32 5.35 2.32
C GLY A 631 -37.87 4.43 3.48
N GLY A 632 -38.17 4.81 4.72
CA GLY A 632 -38.03 3.95 5.90
C GLY A 632 -36.59 3.55 6.23
N ARG A 633 -36.44 2.46 6.98
CA ARG A 633 -35.10 1.96 7.40
C ARG A 633 -34.26 1.49 6.22
N LEU A 634 -34.90 0.90 5.20
CA LEU A 634 -34.23 0.29 4.05
C LEU A 634 -33.90 1.29 2.93
N ARG A 635 -34.33 2.54 3.06
CA ARG A 635 -34.22 3.58 2.04
C ARG A 635 -34.89 3.18 0.72
N SER A 636 -36.08 2.58 0.82
CA SER A 636 -36.83 2.00 -0.29
C SER A 636 -37.63 3.06 -1.06
N LEU A 637 -37.54 3.01 -2.39
CA LEU A 637 -38.42 3.77 -3.28
C LEU A 637 -39.89 3.35 -3.08
N GLN A 638 -40.15 2.04 -2.98
CA GLN A 638 -41.50 1.49 -2.77
C GLN A 638 -42.16 2.05 -1.51
N SER A 639 -41.45 2.07 -0.38
CA SER A 639 -41.98 2.67 0.86
C SER A 639 -42.26 4.17 0.71
N SER A 640 -41.46 4.88 -0.08
CA SER A 640 -41.71 6.30 -0.36
C SER A 640 -42.96 6.48 -1.24
N CYS A 641 -43.18 5.58 -2.19
CA CYS A 641 -44.38 5.54 -3.03
C CYS A 641 -45.67 5.24 -2.25
N GLU A 642 -45.60 4.41 -1.20
CA GLU A 642 -46.72 4.15 -0.29
C GLU A 642 -47.12 5.41 0.50
N VAL A 643 -46.15 6.23 0.91
CA VAL A 643 -46.40 7.55 1.52
C VAL A 643 -46.93 8.55 0.49
N GLY A 644 -46.49 8.42 -0.76
CA GLY A 644 -46.95 9.20 -1.91
C GLY A 644 -46.12 10.45 -2.22
N SER A 645 -45.40 10.99 -1.24
CA SER A 645 -44.50 12.14 -1.40
C SER A 645 -43.16 11.93 -0.69
N VAL A 646 -42.13 12.66 -1.13
CA VAL A 646 -40.79 12.68 -0.51
C VAL A 646 -40.38 14.12 -0.25
N ASN A 647 -40.08 14.45 1.00
CA ASN A 647 -39.52 15.75 1.39
C ASN A 647 -37.98 15.68 1.35
N ALA A 648 -37.36 16.41 0.42
CA ALA A 648 -35.90 16.52 0.30
C ALA A 648 -35.48 17.74 -0.52
N ASP A 649 -34.18 17.97 -0.60
CA ASP A 649 -33.58 18.96 -1.49
C ASP A 649 -33.51 18.41 -2.92
N PHE A 650 -34.23 19.06 -3.83
CA PHE A 650 -34.27 18.69 -5.25
C PHE A 650 -33.84 19.87 -6.12
N PRO A 651 -33.14 19.61 -7.24
CA PRO A 651 -32.78 20.65 -8.20
C PRO A 651 -34.04 21.22 -8.86
N LEU A 652 -34.00 22.50 -9.22
CA LEU A 652 -35.14 23.22 -9.78
C LEU A 652 -34.99 23.43 -11.29
N PHE A 653 -35.98 22.95 -12.03
CA PHE A 653 -36.11 23.16 -13.48
C PHE A 653 -37.54 23.55 -13.86
N PHE A 654 -37.69 24.24 -14.99
CA PHE A 654 -39.00 24.60 -15.54
C PHE A 654 -39.12 24.26 -17.02
N CYS A 655 -40.20 23.57 -17.36
CA CYS A 655 -40.54 23.25 -18.74
C CYS A 655 -41.42 24.34 -19.35
N GLU A 656 -40.89 25.06 -20.34
CA GLU A 656 -41.65 26.13 -21.01
C GLU A 656 -42.81 25.63 -21.87
N HIS A 657 -42.77 24.36 -22.30
CA HIS A 657 -43.82 23.73 -23.11
C HIS A 657 -44.99 23.23 -22.25
N CYS A 658 -44.71 22.51 -21.15
CA CYS A 658 -45.74 22.02 -20.24
C CYS A 658 -46.16 23.06 -19.19
N LYS A 659 -45.43 24.17 -19.06
CA LYS A 659 -45.61 25.21 -18.03
C LYS A 659 -45.63 24.63 -16.61
N LYS A 660 -44.72 23.70 -16.34
CA LYS A 660 -44.60 22.98 -15.06
C LYS A 660 -43.15 22.95 -14.58
N TYR A 661 -42.98 22.96 -13.26
CA TYR A 661 -41.72 22.68 -12.61
C TYR A 661 -41.40 21.20 -12.66
N THR A 662 -40.12 20.88 -12.71
CA THR A 662 -39.60 19.52 -12.64
C THR A 662 -38.21 19.52 -12.00
N ILE A 663 -37.67 18.33 -11.79
CA ILE A 663 -36.36 18.04 -11.19
C ILE A 663 -35.33 17.56 -12.22
N TYR A 664 -35.71 17.51 -13.51
CA TYR A 664 -34.86 17.01 -14.60
C TYR A 664 -34.58 18.08 -15.67
N SER A 665 -33.42 17.95 -16.32
CA SER A 665 -32.96 18.78 -17.45
C SER A 665 -33.76 18.56 -18.74
N ILE A 666 -34.45 17.42 -18.84
CA ILE A 666 -35.41 17.08 -19.90
C ILE A 666 -36.74 16.79 -19.23
N CYS A 667 -37.82 17.41 -19.72
CA CYS A 667 -39.15 17.21 -19.18
C CYS A 667 -39.61 15.77 -19.38
N GLU A 668 -39.92 15.08 -18.30
CA GLU A 668 -40.39 13.69 -18.25
C GLU A 668 -41.74 13.48 -18.97
N ASN A 669 -42.48 14.56 -19.25
CA ASN A 669 -43.78 14.49 -19.93
C ASN A 669 -43.72 14.78 -21.44
N CYS A 670 -43.02 15.84 -21.86
CA CYS A 670 -42.97 16.26 -23.28
C CYS A 670 -41.60 16.07 -23.94
N GLN A 671 -40.60 15.60 -23.20
CA GLN A 671 -39.22 15.35 -23.67
C GLN A 671 -38.49 16.59 -24.22
N ASN A 672 -39.03 17.80 -23.99
CA ASN A 672 -38.33 19.04 -24.34
C ASN A 672 -37.34 19.45 -23.23
N PRO A 673 -36.24 20.14 -23.58
CA PRO A 673 -35.31 20.71 -22.60
C PRO A 673 -35.99 21.67 -21.62
N THR A 674 -35.52 21.67 -20.38
CA THR A 674 -36.01 22.53 -19.31
C THR A 674 -34.98 23.61 -18.99
N LYS A 675 -35.44 24.72 -18.41
CA LYS A 675 -34.56 25.80 -17.94
C LYS A 675 -34.28 25.61 -16.45
N LYS A 676 -33.01 25.65 -16.06
CA LYS A 676 -32.58 25.62 -14.65
C LYS A 676 -33.07 26.89 -13.95
N ILE A 677 -33.59 26.75 -12.74
CA ILE A 677 -34.09 27.84 -11.90
C ILE A 677 -33.21 27.97 -10.66
N PHE A 678 -33.04 29.20 -10.20
CA PHE A 678 -32.33 29.54 -8.97
C PHE A 678 -33.31 30.05 -7.91
N TYR A 679 -33.02 29.78 -6.65
CA TYR A 679 -33.87 30.10 -5.50
C TYR A 679 -33.07 30.89 -4.46
N SER A 680 -33.64 31.99 -3.95
CA SER A 680 -33.13 32.67 -2.75
C SER A 680 -33.88 32.16 -1.52
N PRO A 681 -33.21 31.48 -0.57
CA PRO A 681 -33.82 31.09 0.70
C PRO A 681 -34.25 32.28 1.57
N HIS A 682 -33.61 33.44 1.40
CA HIS A 682 -33.90 34.64 2.19
C HIS A 682 -35.16 35.36 1.71
N LEU A 683 -35.30 35.51 0.40
CA LEU A 683 -36.43 36.21 -0.21
C LEU A 683 -37.61 35.29 -0.54
N ASP A 684 -37.42 33.98 -0.43
CA ASP A 684 -38.33 32.92 -0.90
C ASP A 684 -38.80 33.17 -2.35
N LYS A 685 -37.86 33.58 -3.21
CA LYS A 685 -38.10 33.96 -4.62
C LYS A 685 -37.27 33.12 -5.58
N GLU A 686 -37.84 32.91 -6.76
CA GLU A 686 -37.26 32.13 -7.86
C GLU A 686 -36.78 33.05 -8.99
N TYR A 687 -35.65 32.70 -9.59
CA TYR A 687 -34.95 33.47 -10.60
C TYR A 687 -34.57 32.57 -11.78
N PHE A 688 -34.71 33.10 -13.00
CA PHE A 688 -34.32 32.40 -14.23
C PHE A 688 -32.86 32.64 -14.65
N SER A 689 -32.14 33.50 -13.91
CA SER A 689 -30.72 33.83 -14.15
C SER A 689 -29.98 34.08 -12.85
N LEU A 690 -28.67 33.80 -12.85
CA LEU A 690 -27.75 34.10 -11.74
C LEU A 690 -27.46 35.61 -11.59
N GLN A 691 -27.66 36.37 -12.67
CA GLN A 691 -27.52 37.82 -12.68
C GLN A 691 -28.91 38.43 -12.55
N SER A 692 -29.23 38.95 -11.37
CA SER A 692 -30.32 39.90 -11.15
C SER A 692 -29.72 41.16 -10.55
N GLU A 693 -30.10 42.34 -11.07
CA GLU A 693 -29.54 43.65 -10.67
C GLU A 693 -29.78 43.99 -9.18
N GLU A 694 -30.57 43.20 -8.45
CA GLU A 694 -30.98 43.47 -7.07
C GLU A 694 -30.31 42.61 -5.98
N ASN A 695 -29.45 41.62 -6.29
CA ASN A 695 -28.99 40.67 -5.25
C ASN A 695 -27.50 40.31 -5.29
N GLU A 696 -26.76 40.70 -4.24
CA GLU A 696 -25.50 40.07 -3.78
C GLU A 696 -25.79 38.79 -2.94
N GLU A 697 -26.93 38.12 -3.14
CA GLU A 697 -27.38 37.01 -2.31
C GLU A 697 -26.94 35.62 -2.82
N ASN A 698 -26.79 34.68 -1.88
CA ASN A 698 -26.50 33.26 -2.11
C ASN A 698 -27.69 32.55 -2.81
N LEU A 699 -27.83 32.72 -4.12
CA LEU A 699 -28.76 31.97 -4.95
C LEU A 699 -28.35 30.49 -5.04
N GLN A 700 -29.31 29.58 -4.84
CA GLN A 700 -29.09 28.14 -4.89
C GLN A 700 -29.86 27.50 -6.06
N SER A 701 -29.38 26.39 -6.60
CA SER A 701 -30.02 25.69 -7.73
C SER A 701 -30.98 24.57 -7.32
N PHE A 702 -31.27 24.48 -6.03
CA PHE A 702 -32.14 23.48 -5.44
C PHE A 702 -33.05 24.13 -4.40
N LYS A 703 -34.11 23.41 -4.03
CA LYS A 703 -35.04 23.81 -2.97
C LYS A 703 -35.53 22.58 -2.23
N ASN A 704 -35.71 22.73 -0.92
CA ASN A 704 -36.40 21.74 -0.12
C ASN A 704 -37.89 21.73 -0.49
N GLN A 705 -38.41 20.62 -1.00
CA GLN A 705 -39.79 20.53 -1.47
C GLN A 705 -40.34 19.10 -1.36
N ASP A 706 -41.68 19.00 -1.33
CA ASP A 706 -42.40 17.73 -1.37
C ASP A 706 -42.60 17.27 -2.81
N LEU A 707 -41.89 16.20 -3.17
CA LEU A 707 -41.96 15.61 -4.50
C LEU A 707 -43.00 14.49 -4.55
N GLN A 708 -43.94 14.57 -5.48
CA GLN A 708 -44.93 13.51 -5.75
C GLN A 708 -44.26 12.31 -6.44
N ILE A 709 -43.69 11.39 -5.65
CA ILE A 709 -42.80 10.34 -6.15
C ILE A 709 -43.51 9.33 -7.08
N ASN A 710 -44.80 9.07 -6.88
CA ASN A 710 -45.57 8.17 -7.72
C ASN A 710 -45.65 8.64 -9.18
N TYR A 711 -45.77 9.96 -9.40
CA TYR A 711 -45.76 10.54 -10.74
C TYR A 711 -44.45 10.25 -11.47
N TYR A 712 -43.31 10.47 -10.81
CA TYR A 712 -42.00 10.23 -11.41
C TYR A 712 -41.71 8.73 -11.63
N LEU A 713 -42.19 7.86 -10.73
CA LEU A 713 -42.09 6.42 -10.92
C LEU A 713 -42.89 5.95 -12.15
N GLU A 714 -44.12 6.42 -12.32
CA GLU A 714 -44.96 6.08 -13.47
C GLU A 714 -44.30 6.52 -14.78
N LYS A 715 -43.77 7.74 -14.83
CA LYS A 715 -43.03 8.23 -16.01
C LYS A 715 -41.76 7.43 -16.28
N ALA A 716 -41.03 7.03 -15.24
CA ALA A 716 -39.85 6.19 -15.39
C ALA A 716 -40.19 4.79 -15.95
N LEU A 717 -41.32 4.20 -15.53
CA LEU A 717 -41.80 2.92 -16.07
C LEU A 717 -42.23 3.03 -17.53
N GLU A 718 -42.98 4.08 -17.88
CA GLU A 718 -43.36 4.39 -19.27
C GLU A 718 -42.12 4.50 -20.17
N ASN A 719 -41.11 5.25 -19.73
CA ASN A 719 -39.85 5.42 -20.47
C ASN A 719 -39.07 4.12 -20.67
N LEU A 720 -39.11 3.21 -19.67
CA LEU A 720 -38.46 1.91 -19.74
C LEU A 720 -39.29 0.85 -20.49
N GLY A 721 -40.57 1.12 -20.75
CA GLY A 721 -41.51 0.12 -21.27
C GLY A 721 -41.77 -1.03 -20.29
N PHE A 722 -41.71 -0.75 -18.98
CA PHE A 722 -41.89 -1.75 -17.92
C PHE A 722 -43.29 -1.67 -17.32
N SER A 723 -43.86 -2.81 -16.92
CA SER A 723 -45.06 -2.85 -16.09
C SER A 723 -44.71 -2.74 -14.60
N LYS A 724 -45.72 -2.61 -13.73
CA LYS A 724 -45.50 -2.67 -12.28
C LYS A 724 -45.01 -4.06 -11.82
N GLU A 725 -45.27 -5.13 -12.58
CA GLU A 725 -44.74 -6.46 -12.28
C GLU A 725 -43.25 -6.61 -12.59
N ASP A 726 -42.72 -5.81 -13.51
CA ASP A 726 -41.29 -5.80 -13.87
C ASP A 726 -40.41 -5.11 -12.82
N LEU A 727 -41.02 -4.44 -11.84
CA LEU A 727 -40.29 -3.72 -10.79
C LEU A 727 -39.59 -4.70 -9.84
N PRO A 728 -38.28 -4.51 -9.61
CA PRO A 728 -37.59 -5.23 -8.56
C PRO A 728 -38.28 -5.01 -7.20
N PRO A 729 -38.29 -6.03 -6.32
CA PRO A 729 -38.99 -5.95 -5.03
C PRO A 729 -38.41 -4.89 -4.09
N LEU A 730 -37.16 -4.48 -4.30
CA LEU A 730 -36.51 -3.46 -3.51
C LEU A 730 -35.57 -2.61 -4.37
N ILE A 731 -35.89 -1.32 -4.44
CA ILE A 731 -35.05 -0.31 -5.09
C ILE A 731 -34.66 0.69 -4.01
N LYS A 732 -33.36 0.93 -3.85
CA LYS A 732 -32.84 1.78 -2.79
C LYS A 732 -32.31 3.11 -3.32
N GLY A 733 -32.74 4.21 -2.69
CA GLY A 733 -32.21 5.56 -2.91
C GLY A 733 -31.27 6.02 -1.80
N VAL A 734 -30.98 7.32 -1.77
CA VAL A 734 -30.21 7.99 -0.72
C VAL A 734 -31.12 8.83 0.16
N ARG A 735 -30.74 9.08 1.43
CA ARG A 735 -31.55 9.95 2.31
C ARG A 735 -31.64 11.39 1.78
N GLY A 736 -30.57 11.85 1.16
CA GLY A 736 -30.44 13.14 0.50
C GLY A 736 -29.15 13.13 -0.32
N THR A 737 -29.05 14.03 -1.28
CA THR A 737 -27.83 14.30 -2.04
C THR A 737 -26.86 15.11 -1.17
N SER A 738 -25.56 14.99 -1.46
CA SER A 738 -24.49 15.74 -0.77
C SER A 738 -23.61 16.51 -1.74
N SER A 739 -24.03 16.62 -3.01
CA SER A 739 -23.39 17.45 -4.03
C SER A 739 -23.80 18.91 -3.83
N GLU A 740 -22.91 19.84 -4.17
CA GLU A 740 -23.14 21.28 -4.02
C GLU A 740 -24.43 21.77 -4.70
N GLU A 741 -24.71 21.25 -5.91
CA GLU A 741 -25.92 21.58 -6.66
C GLU A 741 -27.10 20.63 -6.35
N HIS A 742 -26.94 19.67 -5.43
CA HIS A 742 -27.92 18.63 -5.13
C HIS A 742 -28.42 17.84 -6.36
N SER A 743 -27.62 17.76 -7.44
CA SER A 743 -27.92 17.02 -8.66
C SER A 743 -28.29 15.56 -8.39
N ILE A 744 -29.32 15.08 -9.08
CA ILE A 744 -29.92 13.76 -8.87
C ILE A 744 -29.75 12.86 -10.10
N GLU A 745 -29.83 11.55 -9.87
CA GLU A 745 -29.89 10.57 -10.93
C GLU A 745 -31.34 10.23 -11.30
N HIS A 746 -31.61 10.04 -12.60
CA HIS A 746 -32.89 9.52 -13.10
C HIS A 746 -33.29 8.17 -12.45
N LEU A 747 -34.56 8.04 -12.07
CA LEU A 747 -35.10 6.82 -11.46
C LEU A 747 -34.91 5.59 -12.34
N GLU A 748 -34.97 5.75 -13.66
CA GLU A 748 -34.77 4.71 -14.66
C GLU A 748 -33.44 3.95 -14.44
N LYS A 749 -32.37 4.69 -14.14
CA LYS A 749 -31.05 4.09 -13.88
C LYS A 749 -31.07 3.26 -12.60
N GLY A 750 -31.76 3.74 -11.57
CA GLY A 750 -31.97 3.01 -10.32
C GLY A 750 -32.73 1.70 -10.48
N ILE A 751 -33.83 1.74 -11.25
CA ILE A 751 -34.66 0.57 -11.56
C ILE A 751 -33.83 -0.48 -12.32
N LEU A 752 -33.13 -0.06 -13.38
CA LEU A 752 -32.27 -0.95 -14.15
C LEU A 752 -31.15 -1.57 -13.29
N ARG A 753 -30.46 -0.76 -12.46
CA ARG A 753 -29.44 -1.31 -11.54
C ARG A 753 -30.03 -2.31 -10.56
N ALA A 754 -31.18 -2.03 -9.97
CA ALA A 754 -31.85 -2.95 -9.06
C ALA A 754 -32.22 -4.28 -9.75
N LYS A 755 -32.69 -4.22 -11.00
CA LYS A 755 -33.02 -5.42 -11.81
C LYS A 755 -31.82 -6.35 -12.00
N PHE A 756 -30.61 -5.78 -12.13
CA PHE A 756 -29.36 -6.54 -12.24
C PHE A 756 -28.61 -6.72 -10.91
N ASN A 757 -29.23 -6.40 -9.76
CA ASN A 757 -28.62 -6.46 -8.42
C ASN A 757 -27.32 -5.62 -8.30
N LEU A 758 -27.24 -4.52 -9.02
CA LEU A 758 -26.13 -3.57 -9.01
C LEU A 758 -26.40 -2.41 -8.05
N GLN A 759 -25.32 -1.87 -7.47
CA GLN A 759 -25.36 -0.70 -6.59
C GLN A 759 -24.54 0.44 -7.21
N VAL A 760 -24.91 1.67 -6.87
CA VAL A 760 -24.18 2.87 -7.31
C VAL A 760 -23.18 3.32 -6.24
N ASN A 761 -22.15 4.03 -6.67
CA ASN A 761 -21.17 4.68 -5.80
C ASN A 761 -21.25 6.21 -5.95
N LYS A 762 -20.66 6.95 -5.00
CA LYS A 762 -20.59 8.42 -5.06
C LYS A 762 -19.69 8.88 -6.18
#